data_AF-A0A8J6QLG5-F1
#
_entry.id   AF-A0A8J6QLG5-F1
#
_cell.length_a   1.000
_cell.length_b   1.000
_cell.length_c   1.000
_cell.angle_alpha   90.00
_cell.angle_beta   90.00
_cell.angle_gamma   90.00
#
_symmetry.space_group_name_H-M   'P 1'
#
loop_
_entity.id
_entity.type
_entity.pdbx_description
1 polymer ?
#
loop_
_entity_poly.entity_id
_entity_poly.type
_entity_poly.pdbx_seq_one_letter_code
_entity_poly.pdbx_strand_id
1 'polypeptide(L)'
;MADSAHNLLAASRVRLIKDRIARYGVTAGGVMVLVALLLIFFYLLYVVFPVFRPVTMEQHETYAVPGTGKTLALGIEEQNEIGFRLTDDASVVFFAARQANKGFNPGDIVSVEQLSGLTGELIVTMSTPASQTYAIADEQGQALVVRPDFRVTFPNDVRQLTPFVSYPLGEEPLQVDQQGQPLKHFVFERGETEATFAAVTADNRLIVTRLLGEEDFMTEEIEWQAEYYAIRTQTHDIDQLLITPDHRMMFVRHANLVDVYDISQPDAGISRLQTLDFGNTKLTYMDLLSGASSIMIAEQGGTVSQWFQVLTEQGREFTRIRDFDAGGNVSIMTSEFFRRGFMAGTTDGQLSLFHSTGDTRLVSKQLAEDSIDQIVFSPRADSALLQEAGQISYVDIYNPHPEVTWSALWQEVWYEGYKEPDYIWQSTSGSDDFEAKMSLVPISFGTIKAAFYAMLFAVPLALAGAIYTAYFMAPEMRTYVKPTVEIMEALPTVILGFLAGLWLAPLIEGNLPGVMTLLIVLPAGFLAAAWGFHKLPKNIKQRLPEGWDAAVLIPVVIFLGWFSFAISPTLEMWLMGGDARGYITNELGISFDQRNSLVVGIAMGFAVIPTIFSIAEDAVFSVPRHLSNGSLALGATPWQTLTRVVLLTASPGIFSAVMMGLGRAVGETMIVLMATGNTPLMDWSIFQGMRTLSANIAVEMPESEVGSSHYRVLFLSAFVLFIVTFVFNTISEFVRQRLRDKYSNM
;
A
#
# COMPACT_ATOMS: atom_id res chain seq x y z
N MET A 1 -35.22 -67.19 31.66
CA MET A 1 -35.37 -65.73 31.92
C MET A 1 -34.10 -65.07 32.49
N ALA A 2 -32.96 -65.76 32.62
CA ALA A 2 -31.71 -65.15 33.11
C ALA A 2 -30.81 -64.59 31.98
N ASP A 3 -30.85 -65.14 30.77
CA ASP A 3 -29.98 -64.69 29.65
C ASP A 3 -30.47 -63.42 28.94
N SER A 4 -31.77 -63.10 29.02
CA SER A 4 -32.33 -61.89 28.39
C SER A 4 -32.04 -60.60 29.18
N ALA A 5 -31.77 -60.71 30.49
CA ALA A 5 -31.41 -59.56 31.34
C ALA A 5 -29.93 -59.15 31.18
N HIS A 6 -29.04 -60.09 30.87
CA HIS A 6 -27.60 -59.82 30.70
C HIS A 6 -27.31 -59.03 29.41
N ASN A 7 -28.04 -59.31 28.33
CA ASN A 7 -27.86 -58.63 27.04
C ASN A 7 -28.37 -57.18 27.02
N LEU A 8 -29.38 -56.83 27.84
CA LEU A 8 -29.86 -55.45 27.96
C LEU A 8 -28.93 -54.55 28.81
N LEU A 9 -28.23 -55.13 29.78
CA LEU A 9 -27.23 -54.42 30.61
C LEU A 9 -25.87 -54.29 29.90
N ALA A 10 -25.48 -55.24 29.05
CA ALA A 10 -24.27 -55.15 28.24
C ALA A 10 -24.41 -54.12 27.09
N ALA A 11 -25.60 -54.05 26.45
CA ALA A 11 -25.91 -53.04 25.45
C ALA A 11 -25.86 -51.60 26.00
N SER A 12 -26.18 -51.40 27.29
CA SER A 12 -26.13 -50.08 27.92
C SER A 12 -24.71 -49.61 28.23
N ARG A 13 -23.79 -50.50 28.65
CA ARG A 13 -22.38 -50.15 28.92
C ARG A 13 -21.62 -49.79 27.66
N VAL A 14 -21.79 -50.56 26.58
CA VAL A 14 -21.13 -50.27 25.29
C VAL A 14 -21.64 -48.95 24.71
N ARG A 15 -22.95 -48.68 24.82
CA ARG A 15 -23.53 -47.40 24.41
C ARG A 15 -23.04 -46.23 25.27
N LEU A 16 -22.97 -46.38 26.59
CA LEU A 16 -22.43 -45.37 27.50
C LEU A 16 -20.96 -45.05 27.20
N ILE A 17 -20.15 -46.06 26.87
CA ILE A 17 -18.76 -45.88 26.46
C ILE A 17 -18.70 -45.14 25.12
N LYS A 18 -19.51 -45.53 24.12
CA LYS A 18 -19.60 -44.83 22.82
C LYS A 18 -20.04 -43.37 22.97
N ASP A 19 -21.07 -43.09 23.77
CA ASP A 19 -21.57 -41.74 24.02
C ASP A 19 -20.51 -40.89 24.74
N ARG A 20 -19.74 -41.50 25.66
CA ARG A 20 -18.65 -40.83 26.36
C ARG A 20 -17.46 -40.53 25.44
N ILE A 21 -17.05 -41.49 24.62
CA ILE A 21 -16.01 -41.30 23.61
C ILE A 21 -16.43 -40.23 22.60
N ALA A 22 -17.67 -40.28 22.11
CA ALA A 22 -18.21 -39.28 21.19
C ALA A 22 -18.22 -37.88 21.82
N ARG A 23 -18.67 -37.75 23.07
CA ARG A 23 -18.65 -36.46 23.79
C ARG A 23 -17.22 -35.93 23.94
N TYR A 24 -16.29 -36.75 24.42
CA TYR A 24 -14.89 -36.33 24.54
C TYR A 24 -14.27 -36.00 23.18
N GLY A 25 -14.61 -36.75 22.14
CA GLY A 25 -14.17 -36.49 20.76
C GLY A 25 -14.67 -35.16 20.22
N VAL A 26 -15.97 -34.86 20.38
CA VAL A 26 -16.57 -33.59 19.94
C VAL A 26 -16.00 -32.41 20.74
N THR A 27 -15.90 -32.53 22.07
CA THR A 27 -15.33 -31.47 22.91
C THR A 27 -13.85 -31.25 22.62
N ALA A 28 -13.05 -32.32 22.47
CA ALA A 28 -11.64 -32.21 22.11
C ALA A 28 -11.46 -31.59 20.72
N GLY A 29 -12.27 -31.98 19.74
CA GLY A 29 -12.27 -31.38 18.41
C GLY A 29 -12.61 -29.89 18.45
N GLY A 30 -13.66 -29.50 19.18
CA GLY A 30 -14.02 -28.09 19.35
C GLY A 30 -12.91 -27.26 20.04
N VAL A 31 -12.30 -27.81 21.09
CA VAL A 31 -11.16 -27.17 21.76
C VAL A 31 -9.96 -27.06 20.82
N MET A 32 -9.66 -28.09 20.02
CA MET A 32 -8.56 -28.07 19.06
C MET A 32 -8.77 -27.00 17.98
N VAL A 33 -9.98 -26.83 17.47
CA VAL A 33 -10.32 -25.75 16.52
C VAL A 33 -10.10 -24.38 17.16
N LEU A 34 -10.55 -24.18 18.40
CA LEU A 34 -10.31 -22.92 19.13
C LEU A 34 -8.81 -22.66 19.33
N VAL A 35 -8.04 -23.68 19.73
CA VAL A 35 -6.58 -23.58 19.87
C VAL A 35 -5.93 -23.24 18.53
N ALA A 36 -6.35 -23.88 17.43
CA ALA A 36 -5.83 -23.57 16.10
C ALA A 36 -6.12 -22.12 15.68
N LEU A 37 -7.35 -21.62 15.92
CA LEU A 37 -7.71 -20.23 15.66
C LEU A 37 -6.88 -19.25 16.49
N LEU A 38 -6.65 -19.55 17.78
CA LEU A 38 -5.77 -18.74 18.64
C LEU A 38 -4.32 -18.78 18.16
N LEU A 39 -3.80 -19.94 17.74
CA LEU A 39 -2.46 -20.07 17.18
C LEU A 39 -2.30 -19.26 15.89
N ILE A 40 -3.29 -19.30 14.99
CA ILE A 40 -3.31 -18.46 13.78
C ILE A 40 -3.28 -16.98 14.17
N PHE A 41 -4.11 -16.56 15.12
CA PHE A 41 -4.12 -15.17 15.61
C PHE A 41 -2.75 -14.74 16.16
N PHE A 42 -2.14 -15.54 17.04
CA PHE A 42 -0.82 -15.24 17.59
C PHE A 42 0.28 -15.29 16.53
N TYR A 43 0.17 -16.16 15.54
CA TYR A 43 1.10 -16.22 14.42
C TYR A 43 1.02 -14.97 13.54
N LEU A 44 -0.19 -14.55 13.16
CA LEU A 44 -0.40 -13.29 12.42
C LEU A 44 0.19 -12.11 13.21
N LEU A 45 -0.12 -12.02 14.51
CA LEU A 45 0.40 -10.97 15.38
C LEU A 45 1.94 -11.01 15.47
N TYR A 46 2.53 -12.20 15.58
CA TYR A 46 3.99 -12.38 15.62
C TYR A 46 4.68 -11.89 14.34
N VAL A 47 4.12 -12.19 13.17
CA VAL A 47 4.68 -11.76 11.87
C VAL A 47 4.54 -10.26 11.68
N VAL A 48 3.43 -9.67 12.15
CA VAL A 48 3.14 -8.24 12.00
C VAL A 48 3.88 -7.38 13.03
N PHE A 49 4.12 -7.90 14.24
CA PHE A 49 4.68 -7.13 15.37
C PHE A 49 5.97 -6.34 15.06
N PRO A 50 6.96 -6.86 14.29
CA PRO A 50 8.18 -6.12 13.97
C PRO A 50 7.96 -4.77 13.27
N VAL A 51 6.86 -4.63 12.53
CA VAL A 51 6.48 -3.38 11.86
C VAL A 51 6.14 -2.27 12.85
N PHE A 52 5.58 -2.63 14.00
CA PHE A 52 5.19 -1.69 15.05
C PHE A 52 6.28 -1.48 16.10
N ARG A 53 7.49 -2.03 15.89
CA ARG A 53 8.60 -1.77 16.80
C ARG A 53 9.05 -0.31 16.64
N PRO A 54 9.27 0.41 17.74
CA PRO A 54 9.81 1.76 17.65
C PRO A 54 11.21 1.71 17.04
N VAL A 55 11.53 2.72 16.25
CA VAL A 55 12.87 2.89 15.69
C VAL A 55 13.84 3.21 16.81
N THR A 56 15.00 2.55 16.82
CA THR A 56 16.05 2.79 17.81
C THR A 56 17.28 3.36 17.14
N MET A 57 17.92 4.29 17.83
CA MET A 57 19.16 4.92 17.42
C MET A 57 20.11 4.90 18.63
N GLU A 58 21.18 4.13 18.59
CA GLU A 58 22.09 3.92 19.74
C GLU A 58 23.52 4.32 19.37
N GLN A 59 24.12 5.19 20.18
CA GLN A 59 25.52 5.58 20.01
C GLN A 59 26.41 4.54 20.70
N HIS A 60 27.40 4.03 19.97
CA HIS A 60 28.29 2.98 20.46
C HIS A 60 29.71 3.52 20.64
N GLU A 61 30.49 3.51 19.56
CA GLU A 61 31.89 3.90 19.57
C GLU A 61 32.01 5.41 19.38
N THR A 62 32.88 6.05 20.14
CA THR A 62 33.26 7.45 19.90
C THR A 62 34.77 7.55 19.98
N TYR A 63 35.37 8.14 18.95
CA TYR A 63 36.81 8.24 18.79
C TYR A 63 37.20 9.62 18.26
N ALA A 64 38.46 9.99 18.51
CA ALA A 64 39.02 11.21 17.94
C ALA A 64 39.02 11.10 16.41
N VAL A 65 38.73 12.23 15.75
CA VAL A 65 38.76 12.42 14.30
C VAL A 65 40.10 11.89 13.71
N PRO A 66 40.13 10.77 12.95
CA PRO A 66 41.37 10.14 12.51
C PRO A 66 42.18 10.92 11.46
N GLY A 67 43.48 11.09 11.68
CA GLY A 67 44.37 11.78 10.73
C GLY A 67 44.54 13.28 11.04
N THR A 68 45.06 14.03 10.08
CA THR A 68 45.25 15.49 10.15
C THR A 68 44.28 16.22 9.23
N GLY A 69 44.16 17.54 9.40
CA GLY A 69 43.27 18.36 8.59
C GLY A 69 41.83 18.44 9.11
N LYS A 70 41.06 19.37 8.57
CA LYS A 70 39.62 19.54 8.82
C LYS A 70 38.84 18.65 7.86
N THR A 71 37.84 17.92 8.38
CA THR A 71 36.92 17.13 7.56
C THR A 71 36.07 18.04 6.66
N LEU A 72 36.11 17.82 5.36
CA LEU A 72 35.26 18.45 4.35
C LEU A 72 34.08 17.55 3.95
N ALA A 73 34.27 16.24 3.94
CA ALA A 73 33.21 15.27 3.75
C ALA A 73 33.49 13.98 4.52
N LEU A 74 32.42 13.26 4.89
CA LEU A 74 32.46 12.02 5.64
C LEU A 74 31.63 10.96 4.91
N GLY A 75 32.09 9.71 4.94
CA GLY A 75 31.33 8.57 4.41
C GLY A 75 31.70 7.26 5.07
N ILE A 76 30.91 6.23 4.78
CA ILE A 76 31.09 4.88 5.32
C ILE A 76 30.72 3.84 4.26
N GLU A 77 31.45 2.72 4.26
CA GLU A 77 31.18 1.62 3.36
C GLU A 77 29.96 0.78 3.78
N GLU A 78 29.42 -0.01 2.85
CA GLU A 78 28.16 -0.74 2.99
C GLU A 78 28.09 -1.67 4.22
N GLN A 79 29.19 -2.30 4.65
CA GLN A 79 29.25 -3.22 5.78
C GLN A 79 29.61 -2.55 7.12
N ASN A 80 29.70 -1.21 7.13
CA ASN A 80 29.96 -0.37 8.29
C ASN A 80 31.33 -0.62 8.98
N GLU A 81 32.29 -1.26 8.31
CA GLU A 81 33.62 -1.59 8.80
C GLU A 81 34.62 -0.45 8.63
N ILE A 82 34.61 0.21 7.46
CA ILE A 82 35.56 1.27 7.10
C ILE A 82 34.81 2.58 6.80
N GLY A 83 35.12 3.62 7.56
CA GLY A 83 34.75 4.99 7.26
C GLY A 83 35.83 5.67 6.43
N PHE A 84 35.47 6.73 5.72
CA PHE A 84 36.43 7.60 5.06
C PHE A 84 36.09 9.07 5.30
N ARG A 85 37.11 9.90 5.21
CA ARG A 85 36.98 11.36 5.23
C ARG A 85 37.78 11.97 4.10
N LEU A 86 37.24 13.05 3.55
CA LEU A 86 37.97 13.97 2.69
C LEU A 86 38.36 15.18 3.54
N THR A 87 39.64 15.56 3.50
CA THR A 87 40.19 16.63 4.34
C THR A 87 40.63 17.84 3.52
N ASP A 88 40.81 18.97 4.20
CA ASP A 88 41.30 20.23 3.62
C ASP A 88 42.77 20.19 3.17
N ASP A 89 43.55 19.19 3.59
CA ASP A 89 44.92 18.94 3.12
C ASP A 89 44.99 18.06 1.86
N ALA A 90 43.88 17.93 1.12
CA ALA A 90 43.74 17.12 -0.08
C ALA A 90 44.04 15.62 0.15
N SER A 91 43.66 15.06 1.30
CA SER A 91 43.83 13.63 1.58
C SER A 91 42.50 12.91 1.81
N VAL A 92 42.47 11.62 1.44
CA VAL A 92 41.39 10.69 1.73
C VAL A 92 41.88 9.74 2.81
N VAL A 93 41.40 9.94 4.04
CA VAL A 93 41.78 9.09 5.18
C VAL A 93 40.72 8.02 5.37
N PHE A 94 41.11 6.76 5.21
CA PHE A 94 40.28 5.60 5.51
C PHE A 94 40.58 5.12 6.93
N PHE A 95 39.54 4.88 7.72
CA PHE A 95 39.66 4.50 9.13
C PHE A 95 38.66 3.40 9.50
N ALA A 96 38.98 2.62 10.52
CA ALA A 96 38.05 1.61 11.04
C ALA A 96 36.87 2.29 11.74
N ALA A 97 35.66 2.20 11.17
CA ALA A 97 34.47 2.81 11.76
C ALA A 97 33.96 2.04 13.00
N ARG A 98 34.14 0.71 12.98
CA ARG A 98 33.80 -0.20 14.07
C ARG A 98 34.81 -1.35 14.16
N GLN A 99 34.76 -2.09 15.26
CA GLN A 99 35.63 -3.26 15.45
C GLN A 99 35.12 -4.47 14.65
N ALA A 100 35.47 -4.54 13.36
CA ALA A 100 35.09 -5.65 12.48
C ALA A 100 36.28 -6.53 12.03
N ASN A 101 37.44 -5.91 11.77
CA ASN A 101 38.65 -6.63 11.35
C ASN A 101 39.56 -6.96 12.54
N LYS A 102 40.08 -8.20 12.58
CA LYS A 102 41.09 -8.64 13.55
C LYS A 102 42.41 -7.88 13.31
N GLY A 103 42.53 -6.67 13.86
CA GLY A 103 43.77 -5.88 13.77
C GLY A 103 43.62 -4.38 13.94
N PHE A 104 42.40 -3.82 13.79
CA PHE A 104 42.14 -2.40 13.96
C PHE A 104 41.08 -2.16 15.04
N ASN A 105 41.34 -1.19 15.90
CA ASN A 105 40.35 -0.64 16.82
C ASN A 105 39.56 0.48 16.13
N PRO A 106 38.34 0.78 16.58
CA PRO A 106 37.59 1.93 16.09
C PRO A 106 38.43 3.22 16.13
N GLY A 107 38.45 3.95 15.02
CA GLY A 107 39.25 5.16 14.83
C GLY A 107 40.69 4.94 14.33
N ASP A 108 41.19 3.71 14.27
CA ASP A 108 42.52 3.45 13.70
C ASP A 108 42.52 3.73 12.19
N ILE A 109 43.58 4.39 11.71
CA ILE A 109 43.79 4.69 10.29
C ILE A 109 44.17 3.40 9.55
N VAL A 110 43.41 3.08 8.50
CA VAL A 110 43.63 1.93 7.62
C VAL A 110 44.56 2.28 6.47
N SER A 111 44.30 3.40 5.79
CA SER A 111 45.14 3.95 4.74
C SER A 111 44.89 5.45 4.58
N VAL A 112 45.83 6.14 3.94
CA VAL A 112 45.69 7.54 3.55
C VAL A 112 46.11 7.64 2.08
N GLU A 113 45.27 8.21 1.25
CA GLU A 113 45.60 8.52 -0.14
C GLU A 113 45.64 10.02 -0.35
N GLN A 114 46.74 10.51 -0.93
CA GLN A 114 46.92 11.93 -1.22
C GLN A 114 46.39 12.23 -2.62
N LEU A 115 45.49 13.20 -2.71
CA LEU A 115 44.99 13.70 -3.98
C LEU A 115 45.99 14.70 -4.56
N SER A 116 46.31 14.51 -5.84
CA SER A 116 47.29 15.34 -6.56
C SER A 116 46.57 16.38 -7.42
N GLY A 117 47.25 17.49 -7.72
CA GLY A 117 46.76 18.50 -8.66
C GLY A 117 45.87 19.60 -8.06
N LEU A 118 45.41 19.48 -6.82
CA LEU A 118 44.62 20.50 -6.13
C LEU A 118 45.51 21.50 -5.36
N THR A 119 45.12 22.77 -5.33
CA THR A 119 45.89 23.83 -4.66
C THR A 119 45.04 24.81 -3.85
N GLY A 120 45.56 25.26 -2.71
CA GLY A 120 44.91 26.29 -1.88
C GLY A 120 43.77 25.74 -1.00
N GLU A 121 42.81 26.61 -0.66
CA GLU A 121 41.58 26.26 0.04
C GLU A 121 40.69 25.35 -0.82
N LEU A 122 40.20 24.27 -0.21
CA LEU A 122 39.39 23.26 -0.88
C LEU A 122 37.93 23.34 -0.43
N ILE A 123 37.02 23.17 -1.39
CA ILE A 123 35.60 22.97 -1.12
C ILE A 123 35.15 21.63 -1.72
N VAL A 124 34.22 20.96 -1.04
CA VAL A 124 33.74 19.62 -1.45
C VAL A 124 32.23 19.64 -1.60
N THR A 125 31.75 18.92 -2.61
CA THR A 125 30.35 18.55 -2.76
C THR A 125 30.26 17.06 -3.03
N MET A 126 29.14 16.47 -2.63
CA MET A 126 28.77 15.11 -2.98
C MET A 126 27.71 15.18 -4.09
N SER A 127 27.74 14.22 -5.01
CA SER A 127 26.59 13.87 -5.86
C SER A 127 25.53 13.18 -5.00
N THR A 128 24.38 12.78 -5.56
CA THR A 128 23.38 11.98 -4.85
C THR A 128 24.03 10.87 -4.00
N PRO A 129 23.58 10.64 -2.75
CA PRO A 129 24.23 9.70 -1.83
C PRO A 129 24.49 8.31 -2.46
N ALA A 130 23.56 7.82 -3.28
CA ALA A 130 23.67 6.55 -3.98
C ALA A 130 24.92 6.41 -4.88
N SER A 131 25.44 7.51 -5.44
CA SER A 131 26.62 7.49 -6.32
C SER A 131 27.95 7.42 -5.55
N GLN A 132 27.94 7.81 -4.27
CA GLN A 132 29.13 7.98 -3.41
C GLN A 132 30.28 8.76 -4.06
N THR A 133 29.95 9.63 -5.03
CA THR A 133 30.94 10.37 -5.80
C THR A 133 31.06 11.79 -5.26
N TYR A 134 32.29 12.24 -5.07
CA TYR A 134 32.60 13.56 -4.54
C TYR A 134 33.35 14.37 -5.60
N ALA A 135 33.03 15.65 -5.69
CA ALA A 135 33.85 16.60 -6.41
C ALA A 135 34.53 17.52 -5.40
N ILE A 136 35.79 17.83 -5.66
CA ILE A 136 36.64 18.65 -4.80
C ILE A 136 37.18 19.77 -5.67
N ALA A 137 36.81 21.01 -5.36
CA ALA A 137 37.26 22.17 -6.11
C ALA A 137 38.30 22.98 -5.33
N ASP A 138 39.20 23.62 -6.07
CA ASP A 138 40.34 24.37 -5.55
C ASP A 138 40.24 25.88 -5.83
N GLU A 139 41.21 26.66 -5.37
CA GLU A 139 41.22 28.12 -5.55
C GLU A 139 41.37 28.57 -7.02
N GLN A 140 41.77 27.69 -7.93
CA GLN A 140 41.93 27.98 -9.36
C GLN A 140 40.65 27.72 -10.16
N GLY A 141 39.57 27.32 -9.48
CA GLY A 141 38.31 26.95 -10.13
C GLY A 141 38.39 25.63 -10.88
N GLN A 142 39.35 24.76 -10.52
CA GLN A 142 39.45 23.40 -11.01
C GLN A 142 38.75 22.46 -10.04
N ALA A 143 38.19 21.36 -10.54
CA ALA A 143 37.57 20.33 -9.71
C ALA A 143 38.08 18.93 -10.08
N LEU A 144 38.44 18.17 -9.06
CA LEU A 144 38.79 16.75 -9.16
C LEU A 144 37.61 15.92 -8.67
N VAL A 145 37.20 14.93 -9.47
CA VAL A 145 36.09 14.02 -9.10
C VAL A 145 36.67 12.70 -8.63
N VAL A 146 36.33 12.34 -7.41
CA VAL A 146 36.84 11.16 -6.71
C VAL A 146 35.70 10.30 -6.19
N ARG A 147 35.90 8.99 -6.18
CA ARG A 147 34.99 8.03 -5.55
C ARG A 147 35.79 7.08 -4.66
N PRO A 148 35.62 7.17 -3.33
CA PRO A 148 36.17 6.17 -2.41
C PRO A 148 35.52 4.81 -2.67
N ASP A 149 36.32 3.82 -3.05
CA ASP A 149 35.87 2.47 -3.41
C ASP A 149 36.53 1.41 -2.51
N PHE A 150 35.92 0.22 -2.45
CA PHE A 150 36.36 -0.85 -1.57
C PHE A 150 36.48 -2.17 -2.34
N ARG A 151 37.71 -2.70 -2.42
CA ARG A 151 37.97 -3.99 -3.08
C ARG A 151 37.90 -5.12 -2.07
N VAL A 152 37.01 -6.09 -2.30
CA VAL A 152 36.93 -7.32 -1.51
C VAL A 152 37.88 -8.36 -2.10
N THR A 153 38.80 -8.87 -1.29
CA THR A 153 39.72 -9.96 -1.64
C THR A 153 39.66 -11.07 -0.58
N PHE A 154 40.13 -12.28 -0.91
CA PHE A 154 40.12 -13.43 -0.01
C PHE A 154 41.52 -14.08 0.14
N PRO A 155 42.54 -13.35 0.63
CA PRO A 155 43.84 -13.96 0.90
C PRO A 155 43.71 -15.02 2.00
N ASN A 156 44.17 -16.25 1.73
CA ASN A 156 44.09 -17.39 2.64
C ASN A 156 42.66 -17.72 3.13
N ASP A 157 41.66 -17.59 2.26
CA ASP A 157 40.23 -17.80 2.58
C ASP A 157 39.67 -16.86 3.68
N VAL A 158 40.34 -15.74 3.95
CA VAL A 158 39.85 -14.70 4.87
C VAL A 158 39.46 -13.47 4.07
N ARG A 159 38.21 -13.00 4.23
CA ARG A 159 37.74 -11.76 3.60
C ARG A 159 38.59 -10.59 4.09
N GLN A 160 39.19 -9.85 3.15
CA GLN A 160 39.91 -8.62 3.40
C GLN A 160 39.35 -7.52 2.51
N LEU A 161 38.97 -6.41 3.15
CA LEU A 161 38.49 -5.19 2.48
C LEU A 161 39.68 -4.23 2.32
N THR A 162 39.96 -3.80 1.09
CA THR A 162 41.04 -2.84 0.81
C THR A 162 40.44 -1.58 0.19
N PRO A 163 40.47 -0.43 0.89
CA PRO A 163 40.02 0.84 0.35
C PRO A 163 40.99 1.36 -0.71
N PHE A 164 40.46 2.10 -1.70
CA PHE A 164 41.22 2.84 -2.69
C PHE A 164 40.37 4.01 -3.23
N VAL A 165 40.99 5.02 -3.85
CA VAL A 165 40.25 6.09 -4.54
C VAL A 165 40.20 5.79 -6.04
N SER A 166 39.01 5.86 -6.63
CA SER A 166 38.84 5.87 -8.09
C SER A 166 38.53 7.28 -8.58
N TYR A 167 38.81 7.53 -9.86
CA TYR A 167 38.72 8.85 -10.50
C TYR A 167 37.75 8.79 -11.69
N PRO A 168 36.44 8.96 -11.46
CA PRO A 168 35.44 8.64 -12.47
C PRO A 168 35.45 9.54 -13.72
N LEU A 169 36.08 10.71 -13.63
CA LEU A 169 36.29 11.64 -14.77
C LEU A 169 37.78 11.79 -15.16
N GLY A 170 38.66 10.92 -14.66
CA GLY A 170 40.11 11.01 -14.84
C GLY A 170 40.85 11.60 -13.64
N GLU A 171 42.16 11.36 -13.57
CA GLU A 171 43.02 11.73 -12.44
C GLU A 171 43.42 13.22 -12.44
N GLU A 172 43.23 13.92 -13.55
CA GLU A 172 43.56 15.34 -13.67
C GLU A 172 42.36 16.24 -13.28
N PRO A 173 42.57 17.32 -12.50
CA PRO A 173 41.52 18.29 -12.21
C PRO A 173 40.96 18.94 -13.48
N LEU A 174 39.64 19.04 -13.56
CA LEU A 174 38.92 19.61 -14.69
C LEU A 174 38.57 21.09 -14.43
N GLN A 175 38.70 21.94 -15.44
CA GLN A 175 38.40 23.36 -15.31
C GLN A 175 36.87 23.59 -15.26
N VAL A 176 36.35 24.03 -14.10
CA VAL A 176 34.91 24.28 -13.90
C VAL A 176 34.51 25.68 -14.35
N ASP A 177 35.27 26.73 -13.98
CA ASP A 177 35.08 28.08 -14.52
C ASP A 177 36.08 28.35 -15.64
N GLN A 178 35.57 28.72 -16.82
CA GLN A 178 36.40 29.07 -17.99
C GLN A 178 37.38 30.23 -17.70
N GLN A 179 37.06 31.11 -16.75
CA GLN A 179 37.89 32.26 -16.38
C GLN A 179 38.83 31.99 -15.19
N GLY A 180 38.85 30.76 -14.66
CA GLY A 180 39.73 30.36 -13.55
C GLY A 180 39.50 31.12 -12.25
N GLN A 181 38.27 31.58 -11.99
CA GLN A 181 37.94 32.20 -10.71
C GLN A 181 37.71 31.15 -9.62
N PRO A 182 38.13 31.41 -8.37
CA PRO A 182 37.81 30.56 -7.23
C PRO A 182 36.29 30.38 -7.10
N LEU A 183 35.86 29.21 -6.66
CA LEU A 183 34.44 28.91 -6.44
C LEU A 183 34.07 29.18 -4.96
N LYS A 184 32.95 29.85 -4.72
CA LYS A 184 32.39 30.08 -3.37
C LYS A 184 31.49 28.92 -2.94
N HIS A 185 30.63 28.50 -3.86
CA HIS A 185 29.74 27.36 -3.71
C HIS A 185 29.75 26.59 -5.03
N PHE A 186 29.70 25.27 -4.96
CA PHE A 186 29.51 24.45 -6.14
C PHE A 186 28.79 23.15 -5.79
N VAL A 187 28.17 22.56 -6.81
CA VAL A 187 27.53 21.26 -6.76
C VAL A 187 27.88 20.49 -8.01
N PHE A 188 27.91 19.17 -7.90
CA PHE A 188 28.27 18.25 -8.96
C PHE A 188 27.25 17.12 -9.04
N GLU A 189 26.81 16.81 -10.25
CA GLU A 189 26.10 15.57 -10.53
C GLU A 189 26.69 14.85 -11.73
N ARG A 190 26.53 13.52 -11.75
CA ARG A 190 27.01 12.65 -12.81
C ARG A 190 25.95 11.63 -13.23
N GLY A 191 25.69 11.60 -14.53
CA GLY A 191 24.91 10.57 -15.21
C GLY A 191 25.83 9.56 -15.89
N GLU A 192 25.23 8.67 -16.69
CA GLU A 192 26.01 7.63 -17.38
C GLU A 192 26.94 8.19 -18.47
N THR A 193 26.50 9.23 -19.18
CA THR A 193 27.18 9.79 -20.37
C THR A 193 27.54 11.27 -20.22
N GLU A 194 27.12 11.90 -19.13
CA GLU A 194 27.33 13.32 -18.89
C GLU A 194 27.59 13.62 -17.43
N ALA A 195 28.25 14.75 -17.17
CA ALA A 195 28.40 15.29 -15.83
C ALA A 195 28.09 16.79 -15.85
N THR A 196 27.64 17.34 -14.72
CA THR A 196 27.29 18.75 -14.63
C THR A 196 27.79 19.34 -13.32
N PHE A 197 28.48 20.46 -13.45
CA PHE A 197 28.84 21.32 -12.33
C PHE A 197 27.97 22.56 -12.37
N ALA A 198 27.51 23.02 -11.22
CA ALA A 198 27.02 24.39 -11.08
C ALA A 198 27.79 25.07 -9.96
N ALA A 199 28.17 26.32 -10.18
CA ALA A 199 29.00 27.03 -9.22
C ALA A 199 28.69 28.53 -9.15
N VAL A 200 28.99 29.11 -7.99
CA VAL A 200 29.06 30.57 -7.80
C VAL A 200 30.53 30.93 -7.72
N THR A 201 31.00 31.73 -8.66
CA THR A 201 32.40 32.17 -8.69
C THR A 201 32.66 33.32 -7.70
N ALA A 202 33.94 33.59 -7.42
CA ALA A 202 34.37 34.65 -6.51
C ALA A 202 33.86 36.05 -6.93
N ASP A 203 33.73 36.30 -8.23
CA ASP A 203 33.17 37.50 -8.84
C ASP A 203 31.63 37.50 -8.96
N ASN A 204 30.95 36.59 -8.24
CA ASN A 204 29.50 36.46 -8.14
C ASN A 204 28.79 36.11 -9.46
N ARG A 205 29.43 35.36 -10.36
CA ARG A 205 28.74 34.75 -11.52
C ARG A 205 28.18 33.39 -11.11
N LEU A 206 26.92 33.15 -11.47
CA LEU A 206 26.33 31.81 -11.41
C LEU A 206 26.58 31.12 -12.75
N ILE A 207 27.30 29.99 -12.72
CA ILE A 207 27.71 29.26 -13.91
C ILE A 207 27.24 27.80 -13.84
N VAL A 208 27.03 27.20 -15.00
CA VAL A 208 26.78 25.78 -15.20
C VAL A 208 27.78 25.27 -16.24
N THR A 209 28.49 24.21 -15.92
CA THR A 209 29.47 23.57 -16.80
C THR A 209 29.05 22.13 -17.04
N ARG A 210 28.76 21.79 -18.29
CA ARG A 210 28.36 20.43 -18.70
C ARG A 210 29.57 19.74 -19.32
N LEU A 211 29.84 18.52 -18.89
CA LEU A 211 30.83 17.64 -19.48
C LEU A 211 30.10 16.55 -20.26
N LEU A 212 30.40 16.45 -21.55
CA LEU A 212 29.88 15.39 -22.42
C LEU A 212 31.02 14.40 -22.67
N GLY A 213 30.79 13.13 -22.35
CA GLY A 213 31.75 12.07 -22.62
C GLY A 213 31.59 11.57 -24.05
N GLU A 214 32.61 11.78 -24.88
CA GLU A 214 32.70 11.18 -26.22
C GLU A 214 33.77 10.08 -26.21
N GLU A 215 33.44 8.89 -26.72
CA GLU A 215 34.39 7.81 -26.88
C GLU A 215 35.28 8.09 -28.11
N ASP A 216 36.59 8.15 -27.90
CA ASP A 216 37.56 8.29 -28.99
C ASP A 216 37.54 7.01 -29.86
N PHE A 217 37.24 7.18 -31.14
CA PHE A 217 37.12 6.07 -32.10
C PHE A 217 38.40 5.25 -32.32
N MET A 218 39.56 5.75 -31.91
CA MET A 218 40.87 5.13 -32.11
C MET A 218 41.43 4.50 -30.83
N THR A 219 41.21 5.12 -29.67
CA THR A 219 41.75 4.67 -28.37
C THR A 219 40.72 3.98 -27.48
N GLU A 220 39.42 4.08 -27.77
CA GLU A 220 38.31 3.66 -26.89
C GLU A 220 38.32 4.39 -25.52
N GLU A 221 39.11 5.46 -25.38
CA GLU A 221 39.14 6.29 -24.17
C GLU A 221 38.02 7.35 -24.24
N ILE A 222 37.40 7.66 -23.09
CA ILE A 222 36.37 8.69 -23.01
C ILE A 222 37.06 10.05 -22.85
N GLU A 223 36.93 10.91 -23.85
CA GLU A 223 37.32 12.32 -23.75
C GLU A 223 36.13 13.15 -23.27
N TRP A 224 36.33 13.92 -22.20
CA TRP A 224 35.33 14.83 -21.67
C TRP A 224 35.43 16.21 -22.32
N GLN A 225 34.41 16.63 -23.04
CA GLN A 225 34.31 17.97 -23.60
C GLN A 225 33.48 18.87 -22.68
N ALA A 226 34.04 20.03 -22.32
CA ALA A 226 33.40 20.98 -21.41
C ALA A 226 32.68 22.10 -22.16
N GLU A 227 31.42 22.29 -21.81
CA GLU A 227 30.58 23.40 -22.27
C GLU A 227 30.25 24.32 -21.10
N TYR A 228 30.48 25.62 -21.27
CA TYR A 228 30.37 26.62 -20.22
C TYR A 228 29.20 27.56 -20.44
N TYR A 229 28.29 27.62 -19.46
CA TYR A 229 27.09 28.45 -19.50
C TYR A 229 27.07 29.41 -18.31
N ALA A 230 26.85 30.70 -18.58
CA ALA A 230 26.69 31.71 -17.53
C ALA A 230 25.22 32.10 -17.39
N ILE A 231 24.68 32.03 -16.18
CA ILE A 231 23.30 32.42 -15.87
C ILE A 231 23.30 33.90 -15.53
N ARG A 232 22.57 34.68 -16.33
CA ARG A 232 22.34 36.11 -16.05
C ARG A 232 21.30 36.25 -14.95
N THR A 233 21.74 36.23 -13.70
CA THR A 233 20.88 36.46 -12.53
C THR A 233 21.22 37.77 -11.81
N GLN A 234 20.22 38.36 -11.17
CA GLN A 234 20.39 39.46 -10.21
C GLN A 234 20.38 38.93 -8.75
N THR A 235 20.33 37.62 -8.57
CA THR A 235 20.45 36.98 -7.26
C THR A 235 21.89 37.17 -6.75
N HIS A 236 22.02 37.91 -5.65
CA HIS A 236 23.27 38.07 -4.92
C HIS A 236 23.22 37.23 -3.65
N ASP A 237 24.38 36.94 -3.05
CA ASP A 237 24.47 36.24 -1.76
C ASP A 237 23.81 34.85 -1.76
N ILE A 238 24.14 34.04 -2.76
CA ILE A 238 23.71 32.63 -2.85
C ILE A 238 24.36 31.84 -1.70
N ASP A 239 23.54 31.14 -0.94
CA ASP A 239 23.97 30.36 0.23
C ASP A 239 24.22 28.88 -0.09
N GLN A 240 23.51 28.31 -1.08
CA GLN A 240 23.60 26.88 -1.43
C GLN A 240 23.08 26.60 -2.85
N LEU A 241 23.64 25.57 -3.49
CA LEU A 241 23.21 25.05 -4.79
C LEU A 241 22.88 23.56 -4.69
N LEU A 242 21.91 23.08 -5.46
CA LEU A 242 21.66 21.65 -5.71
C LEU A 242 21.35 21.42 -7.20
N ILE A 243 21.70 20.25 -7.73
CA ILE A 243 21.33 19.79 -9.07
C ILE A 243 20.58 18.47 -8.91
N THR A 244 19.54 18.24 -9.72
CA THR A 244 18.90 16.93 -9.78
C THR A 244 19.76 15.94 -10.57
N PRO A 245 19.85 14.66 -10.16
CA PRO A 245 20.66 13.63 -10.81
C PRO A 245 20.23 13.32 -12.26
N ASP A 246 19.04 13.76 -12.69
CA ASP A 246 18.63 13.71 -14.10
C ASP A 246 19.20 14.87 -14.94
N HIS A 247 20.01 15.75 -14.35
CA HIS A 247 20.63 16.93 -14.97
C HIS A 247 19.63 17.97 -15.51
N ARG A 248 18.38 17.94 -15.06
CA ARG A 248 17.33 18.81 -15.62
C ARG A 248 17.08 20.07 -14.81
N MET A 249 17.27 20.02 -13.50
CA MET A 249 16.92 21.13 -12.61
C MET A 249 18.07 21.51 -11.69
N MET A 250 18.17 22.81 -11.43
CA MET A 250 19.09 23.37 -10.46
C MET A 250 18.33 24.25 -9.47
N PHE A 251 18.62 24.07 -8.18
CA PHE A 251 18.05 24.87 -7.10
C PHE A 251 19.09 25.82 -6.53
N VAL A 252 18.71 27.07 -6.34
CA VAL A 252 19.57 28.14 -5.83
C VAL A 252 18.92 28.74 -4.60
N ARG A 253 19.51 28.50 -3.42
CA ARG A 253 19.06 29.07 -2.16
C ARG A 253 19.76 30.40 -1.90
N HIS A 254 18.98 31.43 -1.60
CA HIS A 254 19.49 32.74 -1.17
C HIS A 254 18.51 33.38 -0.19
N ALA A 255 19.00 33.78 0.99
CA ALA A 255 18.20 34.40 2.04
C ALA A 255 16.96 33.58 2.45
N ASN A 256 15.76 33.99 2.02
CA ASN A 256 14.45 33.40 2.28
C ASN A 256 13.81 32.80 1.02
N LEU A 257 14.56 32.70 -0.08
CA LEU A 257 14.08 32.30 -1.39
C LEU A 257 14.84 31.08 -1.92
N VAL A 258 14.15 30.26 -2.71
CA VAL A 258 14.77 29.20 -3.52
C VAL A 258 14.34 29.39 -4.98
N ASP A 259 15.29 29.73 -5.85
CA ASP A 259 15.04 29.80 -7.29
C ASP A 259 15.27 28.42 -7.93
N VAL A 260 14.32 27.98 -8.75
CA VAL A 260 14.38 26.73 -9.52
C VAL A 260 14.68 27.08 -10.99
N TYR A 261 15.78 26.55 -11.52
CA TYR A 261 16.19 26.74 -12.92
C TYR A 261 16.06 25.44 -13.72
N ASP A 262 15.61 25.55 -14.97
CA ASP A 262 15.71 24.49 -15.96
C ASP A 262 17.09 24.54 -16.61
N ILE A 263 17.85 23.47 -16.44
CA ILE A 263 19.19 23.27 -16.99
C ILE A 263 19.23 22.08 -17.96
N SER A 264 18.08 21.54 -18.37
CA SER A 264 18.01 20.37 -19.25
C SER A 264 18.59 20.63 -20.65
N GLN A 265 18.35 21.83 -21.19
CA GLN A 265 18.84 22.28 -22.50
C GLN A 265 19.57 23.63 -22.36
N PRO A 266 20.77 23.65 -21.78
CA PRO A 266 21.47 24.90 -21.47
C PRO A 266 21.81 25.71 -22.73
N ASP A 267 22.02 25.04 -23.87
CA ASP A 267 22.18 25.66 -25.20
C ASP A 267 20.99 26.51 -25.66
N ALA A 268 19.76 26.05 -25.34
CA ALA A 268 18.54 26.79 -25.66
C ALA A 268 18.33 27.98 -24.70
N GLY A 269 19.13 28.06 -23.64
CA GLY A 269 19.09 29.05 -22.59
C GLY A 269 18.58 28.48 -21.28
N ILE A 270 19.31 28.76 -20.20
CA ILE A 270 18.89 28.43 -18.84
C ILE A 270 17.83 29.45 -18.38
N SER A 271 16.67 28.95 -17.96
CA SER A 271 15.55 29.78 -17.55
C SER A 271 15.09 29.46 -16.13
N ARG A 272 14.65 30.47 -15.39
CA ARG A 272 14.07 30.28 -14.05
C ARG A 272 12.62 29.84 -14.20
N LEU A 273 12.32 28.63 -13.72
CA LEU A 273 10.98 28.04 -13.73
C LEU A 273 10.09 28.63 -12.63
N GLN A 274 10.60 28.72 -11.40
CA GLN A 274 9.83 29.12 -10.24
C GLN A 274 10.74 29.74 -9.17
N THR A 275 10.18 30.61 -8.34
CA THR A 275 10.81 31.09 -7.10
C THR A 275 9.92 30.66 -5.93
N LEU A 276 10.48 29.90 -5.00
CA LEU A 276 9.82 29.51 -3.76
C LEU A 276 10.10 30.58 -2.70
N ASP A 277 9.04 31.23 -2.21
CA ASP A 277 9.15 32.33 -1.24
C ASP A 277 8.67 31.88 0.15
N PHE A 278 9.57 31.98 1.13
CA PHE A 278 9.33 31.62 2.54
C PHE A 278 9.01 32.83 3.42
N GLY A 279 8.61 33.96 2.82
CA GLY A 279 8.18 35.14 3.55
C GLY A 279 9.32 35.77 4.33
N ASN A 280 9.23 35.85 5.66
CA ASN A 280 10.28 36.44 6.49
C ASN A 280 11.20 35.39 7.15
N THR A 281 10.99 34.10 6.86
CA THR A 281 11.76 33.04 7.49
C THR A 281 13.06 32.81 6.73
N LYS A 282 14.20 32.91 7.42
CA LYS A 282 15.50 32.61 6.82
C LYS A 282 15.62 31.10 6.63
N LEU A 283 16.20 30.68 5.51
CA LEU A 283 16.49 29.27 5.26
C LEU A 283 17.86 28.90 5.83
N THR A 284 17.97 27.73 6.45
CA THR A 284 19.24 27.26 7.04
C THR A 284 19.92 26.21 6.17
N TYR A 285 19.16 25.29 5.59
CA TYR A 285 19.69 24.15 4.84
C TYR A 285 18.71 23.68 3.77
N MET A 286 19.21 23.05 2.71
CA MET A 286 18.42 22.42 1.65
C MET A 286 19.09 21.13 1.20
N ASP A 287 18.33 20.08 0.93
CA ASP A 287 18.86 18.81 0.40
C ASP A 287 17.81 18.09 -0.47
N LEU A 288 18.26 17.17 -1.33
CA LEU A 288 17.38 16.30 -2.10
C LEU A 288 17.12 15.00 -1.34
N LEU A 289 15.88 14.53 -1.40
CA LEU A 289 15.53 13.20 -0.89
C LEU A 289 16.03 12.12 -1.87
N SER A 290 16.18 10.87 -1.42
CA SER A 290 16.40 9.71 -2.31
C SER A 290 15.43 9.72 -3.49
N GLY A 291 15.89 9.41 -4.71
CA GLY A 291 15.12 9.54 -5.97
C GLY A 291 14.95 10.97 -6.51
N ALA A 292 15.42 11.99 -5.77
CA ALA A 292 15.56 13.40 -6.16
C ALA A 292 14.34 14.10 -6.79
N SER A 293 13.15 13.53 -6.61
CA SER A 293 11.89 14.14 -7.02
C SER A 293 11.35 15.13 -5.98
N SER A 294 11.86 15.04 -4.74
CA SER A 294 11.53 15.92 -3.62
C SER A 294 12.76 16.70 -3.14
N ILE A 295 12.52 17.96 -2.79
CA ILE A 295 13.48 18.83 -2.11
C ILE A 295 13.03 19.10 -0.68
N MET A 296 13.97 19.00 0.24
CA MET A 296 13.80 19.25 1.66
C MET A 296 14.42 20.60 1.99
N ILE A 297 13.65 21.50 2.59
CA ILE A 297 14.10 22.86 2.91
C ILE A 297 13.90 23.11 4.40
N ALA A 298 15.00 23.36 5.10
CA ALA A 298 15.01 23.70 6.50
C ALA A 298 14.89 25.21 6.73
N GLU A 299 13.93 25.58 7.55
CA GLU A 299 13.61 26.94 7.97
C GLU A 299 14.22 27.25 9.35
N GLN A 300 14.62 28.50 9.55
CA GLN A 300 15.00 29.01 10.86
C GLN A 300 13.81 28.86 11.82
N GLY A 301 14.01 28.16 12.94
CA GLY A 301 12.97 27.73 13.87
C GLY A 301 12.80 26.20 13.92
N GLY A 302 13.38 25.46 12.97
CA GLY A 302 13.44 23.99 13.00
C GLY A 302 12.38 23.27 12.18
N THR A 303 11.55 24.00 11.43
CA THR A 303 10.64 23.39 10.46
C THR A 303 11.42 22.95 9.23
N VAL A 304 11.23 21.71 8.79
CA VAL A 304 11.73 21.20 7.50
C VAL A 304 10.53 20.94 6.61
N SER A 305 10.43 21.66 5.49
CA SER A 305 9.34 21.51 4.53
C SER A 305 9.78 20.64 3.35
N GLN A 306 8.90 19.77 2.88
CA GLN A 306 9.09 18.99 1.66
C GLN A 306 8.33 19.61 0.50
N TRP A 307 9.00 19.70 -0.64
CA TRP A 307 8.43 20.20 -1.89
C TRP A 307 8.70 19.24 -3.04
N PHE A 308 7.71 19.02 -3.90
CA PHE A 308 7.89 18.33 -5.18
C PHE A 308 6.96 18.92 -6.24
N GLN A 309 7.19 18.56 -7.50
CA GLN A 309 6.37 19.02 -8.62
C GLN A 309 4.98 18.38 -8.63
N VAL A 310 3.95 19.22 -8.65
CA VAL A 310 2.54 18.84 -8.78
C VAL A 310 2.01 19.37 -10.11
N LEU A 311 1.18 18.59 -10.80
CA LEU A 311 0.51 19.05 -12.02
C LEU A 311 -0.65 19.99 -11.68
N THR A 312 -0.46 21.28 -11.94
CA THR A 312 -1.48 22.35 -11.82
C THR A 312 -2.03 22.73 -13.20
N GLU A 313 -3.01 23.64 -13.25
CA GLU A 313 -3.54 24.16 -14.53
C GLU A 313 -2.48 24.93 -15.33
N GLN A 314 -1.44 25.46 -14.67
CA GLN A 314 -0.38 26.26 -15.28
C GLN A 314 0.85 25.42 -15.69
N GLY A 315 0.88 24.14 -15.33
CA GLY A 315 2.00 23.24 -15.63
C GLY A 315 2.42 22.44 -14.39
N ARG A 316 3.68 22.00 -14.35
CA ARG A 316 4.25 21.37 -13.16
C ARG A 316 4.88 22.44 -12.27
N GLU A 317 4.42 22.55 -11.04
CA GLU A 317 4.90 23.55 -10.08
C GLU A 317 5.34 22.87 -8.78
N PHE A 318 6.46 23.31 -8.21
CA PHE A 318 6.86 22.89 -6.88
C PHE A 318 5.87 23.43 -5.85
N THR A 319 5.26 22.52 -5.11
CA THR A 319 4.26 22.83 -4.09
C THR A 319 4.75 22.37 -2.72
N ARG A 320 4.45 23.13 -1.67
CA ARG A 320 4.73 22.74 -0.27
C ARG A 320 3.77 21.62 0.12
N ILE A 321 4.31 20.44 0.42
CA ILE A 321 3.51 19.23 0.59
C ILE A 321 3.25 18.93 2.07
N ARG A 322 4.32 18.97 2.88
CA ARG A 322 4.28 18.65 4.31
C ARG A 322 5.46 19.25 5.05
N ASP A 323 5.30 19.35 6.35
CA ASP A 323 6.26 19.98 7.27
C ASP A 323 6.64 19.02 8.40
N PHE A 324 7.93 19.00 8.73
CA PHE A 324 8.50 18.21 9.81
C PHE A 324 9.09 19.15 10.86
N ASP A 325 8.94 18.80 12.13
CA ASP A 325 9.56 19.54 13.24
C ASP A 325 10.85 18.84 13.71
N ALA A 326 11.98 19.47 13.39
CA ALA A 326 13.32 19.03 13.80
C ALA A 326 13.60 19.26 15.30
N GLY A 327 12.78 20.06 16.00
CA GLY A 327 12.93 20.38 17.41
C GLY A 327 13.86 21.56 17.71
N GLY A 328 14.56 22.09 16.71
CA GLY A 328 15.50 23.20 16.83
C GLY A 328 16.08 23.60 15.47
N ASN A 329 16.90 24.65 15.42
CA ASN A 329 17.50 25.12 14.18
C ASN A 329 18.35 24.02 13.54
N VAL A 330 18.02 23.62 12.32
CA VAL A 330 18.74 22.59 11.58
C VAL A 330 20.08 23.14 11.09
N SER A 331 21.18 22.51 11.50
CA SER A 331 22.53 22.82 11.03
C SER A 331 22.93 21.98 9.81
N ILE A 332 22.47 20.73 9.75
CA ILE A 332 22.79 19.78 8.68
C ILE A 332 21.64 18.79 8.46
N MET A 333 21.44 18.38 7.20
CA MET A 333 20.55 17.27 6.85
C MET A 333 21.28 16.28 5.96
N THR A 334 20.81 15.04 5.96
CA THR A 334 21.25 14.02 4.99
C THR A 334 20.09 13.07 4.70
N SER A 335 20.00 12.59 3.47
CA SER A 335 19.00 11.61 3.04
C SER A 335 19.56 10.19 3.04
N GLU A 336 18.68 9.21 3.23
CA GLU A 336 19.03 7.80 3.00
C GLU A 336 19.30 7.54 1.51
N PHE A 337 20.02 6.46 1.21
CA PHE A 337 20.48 6.19 -0.16
C PHE A 337 19.33 5.75 -1.06
N PHE A 338 18.54 4.77 -0.61
CA PHE A 338 17.50 4.10 -1.42
C PHE A 338 16.09 4.21 -0.81
N ARG A 339 15.96 4.90 0.33
CA ARG A 339 14.71 5.00 1.10
C ARG A 339 14.34 6.47 1.27
N ARG A 340 13.05 6.74 1.47
CA ARG A 340 12.53 8.12 1.63
C ARG A 340 12.68 8.66 3.05
N GLY A 341 13.71 8.23 3.78
CA GLY A 341 14.06 8.78 5.09
C GLY A 341 15.17 9.81 5.02
N PHE A 342 15.22 10.67 6.02
CA PHE A 342 16.26 11.68 6.16
C PHE A 342 16.52 11.97 7.65
N MET A 343 17.73 12.43 7.95
CA MET A 343 18.11 12.95 9.26
C MET A 343 18.25 14.46 9.23
N ALA A 344 17.89 15.09 10.34
CA ALA A 344 18.18 16.49 10.61
C ALA A 344 18.95 16.60 11.94
N GLY A 345 20.15 17.17 11.87
CA GLY A 345 20.94 17.58 13.02
C GLY A 345 20.66 19.03 13.36
N THR A 346 20.44 19.33 14.63
CA THR A 346 20.20 20.69 15.11
C THR A 346 21.48 21.34 15.65
N THR A 347 21.49 22.67 15.74
CA THR A 347 22.58 23.45 16.34
C THR A 347 22.83 23.09 17.81
N ASP A 348 21.82 22.53 18.48
CA ASP A 348 21.86 22.19 19.90
C ASP A 348 22.24 20.72 20.11
N GLY A 349 22.67 19.99 19.07
CA GLY A 349 23.16 18.61 19.18
C GLY A 349 22.08 17.50 19.17
N GLN A 350 20.81 17.86 18.97
CA GLN A 350 19.74 16.89 18.76
C GLN A 350 19.77 16.36 17.32
N LEU A 351 19.70 15.03 17.17
CA LEU A 351 19.57 14.33 15.90
C LEU A 351 18.19 13.68 15.81
N SER A 352 17.46 14.00 14.75
CA SER A 352 16.11 13.48 14.49
C SER A 352 16.07 12.75 13.15
N LEU A 353 15.50 11.55 13.13
CA LEU A 353 15.27 10.72 11.95
C LEU A 353 13.80 10.77 11.56
N PHE A 354 13.54 10.99 10.28
CA PHE A 354 12.20 11.13 9.70
C PHE A 354 12.00 10.16 8.55
N HIS A 355 10.74 9.80 8.30
CA HIS A 355 10.32 9.17 7.05
C HIS A 355 9.35 10.11 6.34
N SER A 356 9.70 10.52 5.12
CA SER A 356 9.01 11.57 4.39
C SER A 356 7.59 11.18 4.00
N THR A 357 7.42 10.08 3.25
CA THR A 357 6.11 9.58 2.78
C THR A 357 5.19 9.24 3.94
N GLY A 358 5.77 8.76 5.05
CA GLY A 358 5.02 8.39 6.26
C GLY A 358 4.64 9.56 7.15
N ASP A 359 5.00 10.80 6.79
CA ASP A 359 4.74 12.02 7.56
C ASP A 359 5.00 11.84 9.06
N THR A 360 6.21 11.39 9.40
CA THR A 360 6.52 10.94 10.75
C THR A 360 7.97 11.16 11.15
N ARG A 361 8.14 11.71 12.35
CA ARG A 361 9.40 11.67 13.10
C ARG A 361 9.54 10.31 13.76
N LEU A 362 10.44 9.48 13.23
CA LEU A 362 10.64 8.10 13.68
C LEU A 362 11.30 8.03 15.04
N VAL A 363 12.37 8.81 15.24
CA VAL A 363 13.10 8.89 16.51
C VAL A 363 13.82 10.24 16.60
N SER A 364 14.00 10.75 17.81
CA SER A 364 14.80 11.94 18.10
C SER A 364 15.59 11.68 19.37
N LYS A 365 16.91 11.93 19.33
CA LYS A 365 17.79 11.81 20.50
C LYS A 365 18.81 12.93 20.54
N GLN A 366 19.17 13.31 21.76
CA GLN A 366 20.35 14.11 22.02
C GLN A 366 21.58 13.20 21.91
N LEU A 367 22.39 13.38 20.87
CA LEU A 367 23.60 12.58 20.64
C LEU A 367 24.88 13.42 20.67
N ALA A 368 24.75 14.74 20.51
CA ALA A 368 25.84 15.70 20.57
C ALA A 368 25.58 16.74 21.69
N GLU A 369 26.61 17.36 22.23
CA GLU A 369 26.49 18.49 23.17
C GLU A 369 26.49 19.84 22.44
N ASP A 370 27.21 19.92 21.32
CA ASP A 370 27.38 21.06 20.43
C ASP A 370 26.74 20.81 19.05
N SER A 371 26.91 21.76 18.12
CA SER A 371 26.40 21.64 16.76
C SER A 371 27.05 20.49 16.00
N ILE A 372 26.24 19.70 15.31
CA ILE A 372 26.72 18.59 14.50
C ILE A 372 27.32 19.12 13.20
N ASP A 373 28.58 18.76 12.93
CA ASP A 373 29.37 19.24 11.80
C ASP A 373 29.12 18.43 10.52
N GLN A 374 29.03 17.10 10.65
CA GLN A 374 28.84 16.16 9.55
C GLN A 374 27.97 14.99 10.01
N ILE A 375 27.05 14.55 9.16
CA ILE A 375 26.28 13.31 9.34
C ILE A 375 26.24 12.56 8.02
N VAL A 376 26.36 11.23 8.07
CA VAL A 376 26.23 10.39 6.89
C VAL A 376 25.62 9.05 7.25
N PHE A 377 24.63 8.62 6.47
CA PHE A 377 24.06 7.27 6.58
C PHE A 377 25.01 6.23 6.02
N SER A 378 24.94 5.01 6.57
CA SER A 378 25.41 3.86 5.82
C SER A 378 24.54 3.61 4.58
N PRO A 379 25.09 3.02 3.51
CA PRO A 379 24.30 2.68 2.33
C PRO A 379 23.11 1.73 2.61
N ARG A 380 23.23 0.89 3.65
CA ARG A 380 22.16 0.00 4.13
C ARG A 380 21.18 0.68 5.08
N ALA A 381 21.51 1.91 5.49
CA ALA A 381 20.80 2.74 6.45
C ALA A 381 20.44 2.01 7.76
N ASP A 382 21.38 1.20 8.22
CA ASP A 382 21.40 0.51 9.51
C ASP A 382 22.41 1.13 10.49
N SER A 383 23.17 2.14 10.05
CA SER A 383 24.01 2.96 10.91
C SER A 383 24.24 4.35 10.31
N ALA A 384 24.85 5.23 11.09
CA ALA A 384 25.33 6.52 10.64
C ALA A 384 26.64 6.88 11.37
N LEU A 385 27.45 7.72 10.72
CA LEU A 385 28.56 8.41 11.37
C LEU A 385 28.15 9.85 11.64
N LEU A 386 28.45 10.32 12.85
CA LEU A 386 28.21 11.68 13.30
C LEU A 386 29.54 12.30 13.73
N GLN A 387 29.84 13.50 13.24
CA GLN A 387 31.01 14.27 13.67
C GLN A 387 30.60 15.52 14.45
N GLU A 388 31.24 15.73 15.59
CA GLU A 388 31.04 16.87 16.48
C GLU A 388 32.37 17.22 17.17
N ALA A 389 32.74 18.50 17.22
CA ALA A 389 33.84 19.03 18.05
C ALA A 389 35.18 18.25 17.96
N GLY A 390 35.49 17.69 16.78
CA GLY A 390 36.70 16.90 16.57
C GLY A 390 36.61 15.42 17.00
N GLN A 391 35.41 14.90 17.24
CA GLN A 391 35.13 13.49 17.49
C GLN A 391 34.19 12.92 16.42
N ILE A 392 34.32 11.63 16.17
CA ILE A 392 33.36 10.86 15.37
C ILE A 392 32.71 9.82 16.26
N SER A 393 31.39 9.76 16.19
CA SER A 393 30.56 8.76 16.84
C SER A 393 29.90 7.86 15.81
N TYR A 394 29.96 6.56 16.07
CA TYR A 394 29.22 5.55 15.32
C TYR A 394 27.86 5.31 15.98
N VAL A 395 26.79 5.43 15.19
CA VAL A 395 25.41 5.32 15.64
C VAL A 395 24.74 4.16 14.92
N ASP A 396 24.33 3.14 15.67
CA ASP A 396 23.53 2.04 15.12
C ASP A 396 22.05 2.46 15.01
N ILE A 397 21.42 2.11 13.90
CA ILE A 397 20.04 2.47 13.56
C ILE A 397 19.27 1.20 13.24
N TYR A 398 18.26 0.89 14.05
CA TYR A 398 17.36 -0.21 13.76
C TYR A 398 16.04 0.32 13.22
N ASN A 399 15.93 0.34 11.88
CA ASN A 399 14.72 0.74 11.16
C ASN A 399 14.46 -0.16 9.94
N PRO A 400 13.94 -1.38 10.14
CA PRO A 400 13.75 -2.34 9.04
C PRO A 400 12.53 -2.03 8.16
N HIS A 401 11.56 -1.24 8.63
CA HIS A 401 10.26 -1.02 7.95
C HIS A 401 9.82 0.46 7.96
N PRO A 402 10.64 1.42 7.47
CA PRO A 402 10.33 2.86 7.52
C PRO A 402 9.03 3.24 6.82
N GLU A 403 8.71 2.56 5.73
CA GLU A 403 7.55 2.85 4.87
C GLU A 403 6.21 2.47 5.51
N VAL A 404 6.21 1.70 6.61
CA VAL A 404 4.98 1.24 7.24
C VAL A 404 4.65 2.09 8.47
N THR A 405 4.02 3.22 8.21
CA THR A 405 3.49 4.11 9.26
C THR A 405 1.96 4.04 9.34
N TRP A 406 1.39 4.53 10.45
CA TRP A 406 -0.07 4.58 10.60
C TRP A 406 -0.74 5.44 9.51
N SER A 407 -0.13 6.58 9.18
CA SER A 407 -0.56 7.47 8.09
C SER A 407 -0.51 6.76 6.73
N ALA A 408 0.58 6.09 6.39
CA ALA A 408 0.72 5.36 5.13
C ALA A 408 -0.30 4.23 4.94
N LEU A 409 -0.74 3.61 6.05
CA LEU A 409 -1.73 2.52 6.01
C LEU A 409 -3.19 3.01 5.95
N TRP A 410 -3.52 4.14 6.60
CA TRP A 410 -4.91 4.51 6.91
C TRP A 410 -5.28 5.97 6.61
N GLN A 411 -4.36 6.82 6.19
CA GLN A 411 -4.60 8.22 5.83
C GLN A 411 -4.27 8.45 4.34
N GLU A 412 -4.76 9.57 3.79
CA GLU A 412 -4.37 10.03 2.46
C GLU A 412 -2.91 10.47 2.52
N VAL A 413 -2.12 10.01 1.55
CA VAL A 413 -0.70 10.38 1.44
C VAL A 413 -0.50 11.03 0.08
N TRP A 414 0.20 12.16 0.06
CA TRP A 414 0.54 12.84 -1.17
C TRP A 414 1.83 12.26 -1.76
N TYR A 415 1.67 11.28 -2.64
CA TYR A 415 2.79 10.62 -3.31
C TYR A 415 3.39 11.50 -4.41
N GLU A 416 4.67 11.28 -4.70
CA GLU A 416 5.36 12.03 -5.76
C GLU A 416 4.71 11.78 -7.13
N GLY A 417 4.54 12.85 -7.91
CA GLY A 417 3.90 12.79 -9.23
C GLY A 417 2.37 12.76 -9.20
N TYR A 418 1.73 12.73 -8.03
CA TYR A 418 0.27 12.80 -7.89
C TYR A 418 -0.20 14.25 -7.72
N LYS A 419 -1.39 14.53 -8.26
CA LYS A 419 -1.99 15.87 -8.21
C LYS A 419 -2.46 16.25 -6.81
N GLU A 420 -2.92 15.26 -6.04
CA GLU A 420 -3.51 15.44 -4.72
C GLU A 420 -3.21 14.23 -3.81
N PRO A 421 -3.36 14.37 -2.49
CA PRO A 421 -3.30 13.24 -1.56
C PRO A 421 -4.37 12.19 -1.87
N ASP A 422 -4.02 10.90 -1.81
CA ASP A 422 -4.99 9.81 -2.06
C ASP A 422 -4.60 8.52 -1.30
N TYR A 423 -5.51 7.56 -1.24
CA TYR A 423 -5.31 6.24 -0.68
C TYR A 423 -4.90 5.23 -1.75
N ILE A 424 -3.60 4.97 -1.86
CA ILE A 424 -3.06 4.16 -2.95
C ILE A 424 -2.45 2.86 -2.42
N TRP A 425 -2.85 1.75 -3.04
CA TRP A 425 -2.17 0.47 -2.92
C TRP A 425 -1.40 0.17 -4.21
N GLN A 426 -0.07 0.19 -4.11
CA GLN A 426 0.87 -0.15 -5.17
C GLN A 426 2.13 -0.73 -4.50
N SER A 427 2.31 -2.03 -4.61
CA SER A 427 3.38 -2.76 -3.93
C SER A 427 4.66 -2.93 -4.76
N THR A 428 4.60 -2.72 -6.08
CA THR A 428 5.75 -2.85 -6.98
C THR A 428 5.75 -1.77 -8.05
N SER A 429 6.95 -1.47 -8.58
CA SER A 429 7.14 -0.77 -9.85
C SER A 429 8.34 -1.35 -10.61
N GLY A 430 8.57 -0.85 -11.82
CA GLY A 430 9.74 -1.23 -12.63
C GLY A 430 10.98 -0.35 -12.43
N SER A 431 11.02 0.52 -11.41
CA SER A 431 12.17 1.41 -11.12
C SER A 431 12.72 1.15 -9.72
N ASP A 432 14.03 1.31 -9.55
CA ASP A 432 14.71 1.11 -8.26
C ASP A 432 14.38 2.23 -7.23
N ASP A 433 14.01 3.43 -7.67
CA ASP A 433 13.61 4.58 -6.82
C ASP A 433 12.14 4.52 -6.34
N PHE A 434 11.57 3.32 -6.26
CA PHE A 434 10.15 3.12 -6.03
C PHE A 434 9.68 3.57 -4.65
N GLU A 435 8.73 4.51 -4.63
CA GLU A 435 7.97 4.86 -3.44
C GLU A 435 6.81 3.88 -3.23
N ALA A 436 6.98 2.97 -2.25
CA ALA A 436 5.99 1.97 -1.88
C ALA A 436 4.69 2.59 -1.34
N LYS A 437 3.55 2.17 -1.88
CA LYS A 437 2.21 2.68 -1.50
C LYS A 437 1.40 1.56 -0.88
N MET A 438 1.23 1.58 0.42
CA MET A 438 0.75 0.42 1.19
C MET A 438 -0.60 0.67 1.87
N SER A 439 -1.44 1.55 1.30
CA SER A 439 -2.71 1.92 1.92
C SER A 439 -3.69 0.73 2.00
N LEU A 440 -4.14 0.40 3.20
CA LEU A 440 -5.10 -0.68 3.44
C LEU A 440 -6.55 -0.26 3.19
N VAL A 441 -6.79 1.04 3.04
CA VAL A 441 -8.14 1.62 2.85
C VAL A 441 -8.80 1.12 1.56
N PRO A 442 -8.20 1.22 0.35
CA PRO A 442 -8.87 0.82 -0.88
C PRO A 442 -9.18 -0.69 -0.91
N ILE A 443 -8.30 -1.52 -0.37
CA ILE A 443 -8.51 -2.97 -0.33
C ILE A 443 -9.53 -3.40 0.75
N SER A 444 -9.61 -2.66 1.85
CA SER A 444 -10.67 -2.82 2.86
C SER A 444 -12.02 -2.36 2.31
N PHE A 445 -12.04 -1.22 1.61
CA PHE A 445 -13.21 -0.68 0.92
C PHE A 445 -13.74 -1.69 -0.11
N GLY A 446 -12.88 -2.25 -0.95
CA GLY A 446 -13.28 -3.28 -1.91
C GLY A 446 -13.90 -4.51 -1.23
N THR A 447 -13.40 -4.91 -0.05
CA THR A 447 -13.97 -6.03 0.72
C THR A 447 -15.39 -5.72 1.17
N ILE A 448 -15.64 -4.51 1.68
CA ILE A 448 -16.97 -4.05 2.07
C ILE A 448 -17.89 -3.91 0.86
N LYS A 449 -17.39 -3.34 -0.24
CA LYS A 449 -18.11 -3.16 -1.51
C LYS A 449 -18.59 -4.49 -2.08
N ALA A 450 -17.72 -5.49 -2.14
CA ALA A 450 -18.07 -6.85 -2.58
C ALA A 450 -19.16 -7.47 -1.71
N ALA A 451 -18.96 -7.45 -0.39
CA ALA A 451 -19.93 -7.99 0.56
C ALA A 451 -21.28 -7.27 0.48
N PHE A 452 -21.29 -5.95 0.32
CA PHE A 452 -22.50 -5.15 0.19
C PHE A 452 -23.33 -5.57 -1.03
N TYR A 453 -22.73 -5.63 -2.22
CA TYR A 453 -23.47 -6.02 -3.43
C TYR A 453 -23.92 -7.47 -3.42
N ALA A 454 -23.11 -8.36 -2.85
CA ALA A 454 -23.52 -9.75 -2.69
C ALA A 454 -24.71 -9.90 -1.75
N MET A 455 -24.72 -9.18 -0.62
CA MET A 455 -25.83 -9.22 0.32
C MET A 455 -27.08 -8.53 -0.22
N LEU A 456 -26.93 -7.47 -1.02
CA LEU A 456 -28.04 -6.82 -1.72
C LEU A 456 -28.78 -7.82 -2.63
N PHE A 457 -28.05 -8.74 -3.27
CA PHE A 457 -28.63 -9.80 -4.10
C PHE A 457 -29.12 -11.01 -3.28
N ALA A 458 -28.29 -11.50 -2.35
CA ALA A 458 -28.53 -12.74 -1.63
C ALA A 458 -29.64 -12.63 -0.58
N VAL A 459 -29.67 -11.55 0.21
CA VAL A 459 -30.59 -11.44 1.36
C VAL A 459 -32.06 -11.47 0.93
N PRO A 460 -32.52 -10.66 -0.04
CA PRO A 460 -33.92 -10.68 -0.45
C PRO A 460 -34.33 -12.06 -1.00
N LEU A 461 -33.47 -12.67 -1.82
CA LEU A 461 -33.78 -13.92 -2.50
C LEU A 461 -33.75 -15.11 -1.54
N ALA A 462 -32.74 -15.19 -0.68
CA ALA A 462 -32.60 -16.26 0.30
C ALA A 462 -33.68 -16.19 1.38
N LEU A 463 -33.96 -15.00 1.93
CA LEU A 463 -34.99 -14.85 2.97
C LEU A 463 -36.40 -15.07 2.40
N ALA A 464 -36.73 -14.49 1.25
CA ALA A 464 -38.04 -14.73 0.63
C ALA A 464 -38.22 -16.21 0.28
N GLY A 465 -37.19 -16.84 -0.28
CA GLY A 465 -37.19 -18.28 -0.57
C GLY A 465 -37.37 -19.14 0.68
N ALA A 466 -36.64 -18.84 1.75
CA ALA A 466 -36.70 -19.57 3.02
C ALA A 466 -38.08 -19.44 3.68
N ILE A 467 -38.63 -18.23 3.74
CA ILE A 467 -39.95 -17.96 4.30
C ILE A 467 -41.03 -18.69 3.50
N TYR A 468 -40.96 -18.63 2.17
CA TYR A 468 -41.92 -19.33 1.31
C TYR A 468 -41.83 -20.85 1.46
N THR A 469 -40.62 -21.39 1.48
CA THR A 469 -40.37 -22.84 1.62
C THR A 469 -40.81 -23.37 2.98
N ALA A 470 -40.56 -22.63 4.05
CA ALA A 470 -40.92 -23.07 5.41
C ALA A 470 -42.42 -22.98 5.70
N TYR A 471 -43.12 -21.98 5.16
CA TYR A 471 -44.50 -21.65 5.57
C TYR A 471 -45.59 -21.87 4.51
N PHE A 472 -45.31 -21.66 3.22
CA PHE A 472 -46.33 -21.72 2.15
C PHE A 472 -46.19 -22.93 1.21
N MET A 473 -44.99 -23.50 1.10
CA MET A 473 -44.70 -24.57 0.14
C MET A 473 -45.31 -25.92 0.54
N ALA A 474 -45.79 -26.66 -0.45
CA ALA A 474 -46.25 -28.04 -0.26
C ALA A 474 -45.10 -28.95 0.26
N PRO A 475 -45.37 -29.88 1.20
CA PRO A 475 -44.34 -30.78 1.75
C PRO A 475 -43.56 -31.56 0.68
N GLU A 476 -44.25 -31.99 -0.37
CA GLU A 476 -43.67 -32.73 -1.50
C GLU A 476 -42.68 -31.88 -2.29
N MET A 477 -43.02 -30.61 -2.57
CA MET A 477 -42.12 -29.70 -3.28
C MET A 477 -40.89 -29.38 -2.42
N ARG A 478 -41.08 -29.19 -1.11
CA ARG A 478 -39.99 -28.93 -0.15
C ARG A 478 -38.96 -30.05 -0.13
N THR A 479 -39.37 -31.32 -0.29
CA THR A 479 -38.43 -32.46 -0.33
C THR A 479 -37.45 -32.41 -1.50
N TYR A 480 -37.72 -31.61 -2.53
CA TYR A 480 -36.79 -31.37 -3.64
C TYR A 480 -36.05 -30.02 -3.51
N VAL A 481 -36.77 -28.96 -3.14
CA VAL A 481 -36.21 -27.60 -3.10
C VAL A 481 -35.11 -27.46 -2.05
N LYS A 482 -35.36 -27.90 -0.80
CA LYS A 482 -34.39 -27.72 0.29
C LYS A 482 -33.05 -28.43 -0.01
N PRO A 483 -33.01 -29.73 -0.36
CA PRO A 483 -31.77 -30.38 -0.74
C PRO A 483 -31.07 -29.74 -1.95
N THR A 484 -31.83 -29.22 -2.93
CA THR A 484 -31.23 -28.53 -4.09
C THR A 484 -30.49 -27.28 -3.68
N VAL A 485 -31.07 -26.45 -2.80
CA VAL A 485 -30.41 -25.26 -2.28
C VAL A 485 -29.21 -25.62 -1.40
N GLU A 486 -29.29 -26.66 -0.59
CA GLU A 486 -28.15 -27.15 0.20
C GLU A 486 -27.01 -27.67 -0.69
N ILE A 487 -27.31 -28.36 -1.80
CA ILE A 487 -26.31 -28.82 -2.77
C ILE A 487 -25.60 -27.63 -3.45
N MET A 488 -26.26 -26.49 -3.61
CA MET A 488 -25.62 -25.29 -4.15
C MET A 488 -24.46 -24.80 -3.27
N GLU A 489 -24.48 -25.04 -1.95
CA GLU A 489 -23.39 -24.68 -1.04
C GLU A 489 -22.11 -25.50 -1.28
N ALA A 490 -22.26 -26.72 -1.81
CA ALA A 490 -21.15 -27.63 -2.09
C ALA A 490 -20.39 -27.27 -3.39
N LEU A 491 -20.89 -26.30 -4.17
CA LEU A 491 -20.22 -25.87 -5.39
C LEU A 491 -18.88 -25.18 -5.07
N PRO A 492 -17.76 -25.61 -5.69
CA PRO A 492 -16.47 -24.95 -5.47
C PRO A 492 -16.49 -23.48 -5.89
N THR A 493 -16.13 -22.58 -4.98
CA THR A 493 -16.17 -21.12 -5.24
C THR A 493 -15.21 -20.70 -6.34
N VAL A 494 -14.11 -21.42 -6.55
CA VAL A 494 -13.20 -21.24 -7.69
C VAL A 494 -13.92 -21.44 -9.02
N ILE A 495 -14.79 -22.47 -9.12
CA ILE A 495 -15.56 -22.74 -10.35
C ILE A 495 -16.56 -21.62 -10.58
N LEU A 496 -17.23 -21.15 -9.53
CA LEU A 496 -18.16 -20.02 -9.61
C LEU A 496 -17.45 -18.73 -10.04
N GLY A 497 -16.27 -18.43 -9.48
CA GLY A 497 -15.45 -17.28 -9.86
C GLY A 497 -15.00 -17.34 -11.32
N PHE A 498 -14.54 -18.52 -11.77
CA PHE A 498 -14.17 -18.76 -13.15
C PHE A 498 -15.34 -18.57 -14.13
N LEU A 499 -16.51 -19.16 -13.82
CA LEU A 499 -17.73 -18.95 -14.61
C LEU A 499 -18.18 -17.49 -14.60
N ALA A 500 -18.04 -16.79 -13.47
CA ALA A 500 -18.37 -15.38 -13.36
C ALA A 500 -17.47 -14.53 -14.28
N GLY A 501 -16.16 -14.76 -14.26
CA GLY A 501 -15.19 -13.99 -15.04
C GLY A 501 -15.19 -14.29 -16.53
N LEU A 502 -15.41 -15.56 -16.95
CA LEU A 502 -15.30 -15.96 -18.35
C LEU A 502 -16.63 -16.08 -19.10
N TRP A 503 -17.74 -16.26 -18.39
CA TRP A 503 -19.05 -16.42 -19.02
C TRP A 503 -20.02 -15.31 -18.61
N LEU A 504 -20.18 -15.05 -17.31
CA LEU A 504 -21.15 -14.06 -16.83
C LEU A 504 -20.74 -12.63 -17.18
N ALA A 505 -19.47 -12.27 -16.97
CA ALA A 505 -18.95 -10.94 -17.26
C ALA A 505 -19.11 -10.54 -18.74
N PRO A 506 -18.67 -11.34 -19.74
CA PRO A 506 -18.94 -11.04 -21.14
C PRO A 506 -20.43 -11.01 -21.50
N LEU A 507 -21.24 -11.87 -20.88
CA LEU A 507 -22.68 -11.92 -21.12
C LEU A 507 -23.39 -10.64 -20.62
N ILE A 508 -23.01 -10.15 -19.45
CA ILE A 508 -23.52 -8.89 -18.89
C ILE A 508 -23.05 -7.70 -19.71
N GLU A 509 -21.77 -7.65 -20.09
CA GLU A 509 -21.23 -6.58 -20.93
C GLU A 509 -21.99 -6.47 -22.26
N GLY A 510 -22.18 -7.59 -22.98
CA GLY A 510 -22.87 -7.59 -24.26
C GLY A 510 -24.40 -7.43 -24.20
N ASN A 511 -25.00 -7.46 -23.00
CA ASN A 511 -26.47 -7.37 -22.83
C ASN A 511 -26.85 -6.47 -21.65
N LEU A 512 -26.07 -5.41 -21.40
CA LEU A 512 -26.21 -4.60 -20.21
C LEU A 512 -27.62 -3.98 -20.06
N PRO A 513 -28.26 -3.43 -21.12
CA PRO A 513 -29.64 -2.98 -21.04
C PRO A 513 -30.63 -4.09 -20.69
N GLY A 514 -30.41 -5.31 -21.19
CA GLY A 514 -31.20 -6.49 -20.86
C GLY A 514 -31.11 -6.87 -19.37
N VAL A 515 -29.91 -6.82 -18.80
CA VAL A 515 -29.69 -7.08 -17.37
C VAL A 515 -30.38 -6.03 -16.50
N MET A 516 -30.30 -4.75 -16.88
CA MET A 516 -30.96 -3.66 -16.15
C MET A 516 -32.48 -3.74 -16.25
N THR A 517 -33.01 -4.07 -17.43
CA THR A 517 -34.46 -4.24 -17.61
C THR A 517 -35.00 -5.45 -16.87
N LEU A 518 -34.22 -6.52 -16.70
CA LEU A 518 -34.62 -7.68 -15.92
C LEU A 518 -35.04 -7.32 -14.49
N LEU A 519 -34.36 -6.34 -13.86
CA LEU A 519 -34.72 -5.83 -12.52
C LEU A 519 -36.12 -5.22 -12.44
N ILE A 520 -36.64 -4.73 -13.58
CA ILE A 520 -37.96 -4.08 -13.68
C ILE A 520 -39.01 -5.07 -14.20
N VAL A 521 -38.67 -5.77 -15.28
CA VAL A 521 -39.56 -6.70 -16.00
C VAL A 521 -39.94 -7.89 -15.12
N LEU A 522 -39.02 -8.38 -14.29
CA LEU A 522 -39.29 -9.57 -13.48
C LEU A 522 -40.33 -9.30 -12.36
N PRO A 523 -40.20 -8.26 -11.51
CA PRO A 523 -41.25 -7.89 -10.56
C PRO A 523 -42.59 -7.55 -11.23
N ALA A 524 -42.56 -6.74 -12.30
CA ALA A 524 -43.78 -6.35 -13.02
C ALA A 524 -44.47 -7.55 -13.68
N GLY A 525 -43.68 -8.43 -14.29
CA GLY A 525 -44.14 -9.64 -14.93
C GLY A 525 -44.71 -10.66 -13.94
N PHE A 526 -44.17 -10.75 -12.71
CA PHE A 526 -44.79 -11.53 -11.65
C PHE A 526 -46.16 -10.99 -11.23
N LEU A 527 -46.31 -9.67 -11.08
CA LEU A 527 -47.61 -9.07 -10.79
C LEU A 527 -48.61 -9.31 -11.92
N ALA A 528 -48.16 -9.20 -13.18
CA ALA A 528 -48.98 -9.48 -14.35
C ALA A 528 -49.39 -10.96 -14.43
N ALA A 529 -48.46 -11.89 -14.17
CA ALA A 529 -48.72 -13.32 -14.12
C ALA A 529 -49.68 -13.68 -12.98
N ALA A 530 -49.50 -13.09 -11.79
CA ALA A 530 -50.41 -13.27 -10.66
C ALA A 530 -51.83 -12.74 -10.97
N TRP A 531 -51.93 -11.59 -11.63
CA TRP A 531 -53.20 -11.04 -12.10
C TRP A 531 -53.87 -11.93 -13.17
N GLY A 532 -53.08 -12.41 -14.14
CA GLY A 532 -53.53 -13.37 -15.15
C GLY A 532 -54.01 -14.68 -14.52
N PHE A 533 -53.25 -15.21 -13.55
CA PHE A 533 -53.62 -16.35 -12.75
C PHE A 533 -54.93 -16.10 -12.00
N HIS A 534 -55.11 -14.92 -11.40
CA HIS A 534 -56.35 -14.55 -10.73
C HIS A 534 -57.56 -14.53 -11.69
N LYS A 535 -57.38 -14.24 -12.98
CA LYS A 535 -58.46 -14.24 -13.98
C LYS A 535 -58.78 -15.63 -14.57
N LEU A 536 -57.95 -16.65 -14.36
CA LEU A 536 -58.17 -18.00 -14.92
C LEU A 536 -59.46 -18.68 -14.38
N PRO A 537 -60.16 -19.48 -15.21
CA PRO A 537 -61.34 -20.25 -14.80
C PRO A 537 -61.05 -21.19 -13.63
N LYS A 538 -62.03 -21.35 -12.73
CA LYS A 538 -61.91 -22.20 -11.52
C LYS A 538 -61.49 -23.65 -11.83
N ASN A 539 -61.92 -24.17 -12.98
CA ASN A 539 -61.60 -25.53 -13.44
C ASN A 539 -60.10 -25.78 -13.67
N ILE A 540 -59.33 -24.73 -14.00
CA ILE A 540 -57.88 -24.83 -14.23
C ILE A 540 -57.13 -24.61 -12.91
N LYS A 541 -57.58 -23.68 -12.08
CA LYS A 541 -57.00 -23.43 -10.75
C LYS A 541 -57.09 -24.64 -9.83
N GLN A 542 -58.21 -25.37 -9.85
CA GLN A 542 -58.42 -26.55 -9.01
C GLN A 542 -57.58 -27.77 -9.42
N ARG A 543 -56.92 -27.73 -10.59
CA ARG A 543 -55.98 -28.80 -11.02
C ARG A 543 -54.59 -28.63 -10.41
N LEU A 544 -54.28 -27.46 -9.86
CA LEU A 544 -53.00 -27.18 -9.20
C LEU A 544 -53.14 -27.52 -7.71
N PRO A 545 -52.31 -28.45 -7.19
CA PRO A 545 -52.29 -28.73 -5.76
C PRO A 545 -51.89 -27.49 -4.97
N GLU A 546 -52.44 -27.33 -3.76
CA GLU A 546 -52.11 -26.20 -2.89
C GLU A 546 -50.60 -26.19 -2.55
N GLY A 547 -49.98 -25.01 -2.59
CA GLY A 547 -48.55 -24.83 -2.26
C GLY A 547 -47.57 -25.10 -3.42
N TRP A 548 -48.06 -25.34 -4.65
CA TRP A 548 -47.25 -25.51 -5.86
C TRP A 548 -47.09 -24.20 -6.68
N ASP A 549 -47.47 -23.04 -6.12
CA ASP A 549 -47.50 -21.76 -6.86
C ASP A 549 -46.13 -21.37 -7.44
N ALA A 550 -45.04 -21.66 -6.74
CA ALA A 550 -43.68 -21.42 -7.22
C ALA A 550 -43.36 -22.18 -8.52
N ALA A 551 -43.87 -23.41 -8.70
CA ALA A 551 -43.64 -24.19 -9.93
C ALA A 551 -44.35 -23.57 -11.15
N VAL A 552 -45.52 -22.95 -10.94
CA VAL A 552 -46.27 -22.25 -11.99
C VAL A 552 -45.52 -20.99 -12.46
N LEU A 553 -44.74 -20.38 -11.57
CA LEU A 553 -43.95 -19.19 -11.89
C LEU A 553 -42.65 -19.51 -12.65
N ILE A 554 -42.15 -20.76 -12.65
CA ILE A 554 -40.90 -21.10 -13.34
C ILE A 554 -40.93 -20.76 -14.84
N PRO A 555 -41.94 -21.19 -15.63
CA PRO A 555 -42.03 -20.81 -17.05
C PRO A 555 -42.14 -19.30 -17.26
N VAL A 556 -42.79 -18.59 -16.33
CA VAL A 556 -42.92 -17.13 -16.35
C VAL A 556 -41.55 -16.48 -16.18
N VAL A 557 -40.74 -16.91 -15.19
CA VAL A 557 -39.37 -16.41 -14.98
C VAL A 557 -38.51 -16.64 -16.21
N ILE A 558 -38.54 -17.85 -16.78
CA ILE A 558 -37.75 -18.20 -17.97
C ILE A 558 -38.14 -17.31 -19.14
N PHE A 559 -39.45 -17.12 -19.37
CA PHE A 559 -39.94 -16.25 -20.44
C PHE A 559 -39.56 -14.78 -20.24
N LEU A 560 -39.74 -14.23 -19.03
CA LEU A 560 -39.41 -12.83 -18.74
C LEU A 560 -37.89 -12.57 -18.82
N GLY A 561 -37.08 -13.54 -18.37
CA GLY A 561 -35.62 -13.51 -18.52
C GLY A 561 -35.24 -13.49 -19.99
N TRP A 562 -35.70 -14.48 -20.77
CA TRP A 562 -35.46 -14.53 -22.21
C TRP A 562 -35.92 -13.25 -22.92
N PHE A 563 -37.09 -12.72 -22.59
CA PHE A 563 -37.61 -11.48 -23.16
C PHE A 563 -36.71 -10.28 -22.84
N SER A 564 -36.19 -10.17 -21.61
CA SER A 564 -35.31 -9.06 -21.20
C SER A 564 -34.00 -9.08 -21.98
N PHE A 565 -33.42 -10.25 -22.22
CA PHE A 565 -32.23 -10.37 -23.07
C PHE A 565 -32.54 -10.16 -24.56
N ALA A 566 -33.68 -10.66 -25.06
CA ALA A 566 -34.08 -10.51 -26.44
C ALA A 566 -34.33 -9.05 -26.84
N ILE A 567 -34.85 -8.22 -25.92
CA ILE A 567 -35.10 -6.80 -26.17
C ILE A 567 -33.84 -5.93 -25.97
N SER A 568 -32.77 -6.46 -25.36
CA SER A 568 -31.54 -5.72 -25.03
C SER A 568 -30.94 -4.97 -26.23
N PRO A 569 -30.71 -5.59 -27.41
CA PRO A 569 -30.10 -4.87 -28.54
C PRO A 569 -30.98 -3.74 -29.06
N THR A 570 -32.30 -3.89 -28.95
CA THR A 570 -33.26 -2.85 -29.38
C THR A 570 -33.22 -1.66 -28.42
N LEU A 571 -33.13 -1.92 -27.12
CA LEU A 571 -32.99 -0.88 -26.10
C LEU A 571 -31.66 -0.16 -26.20
N GLU A 572 -30.57 -0.88 -26.47
CA GLU A 572 -29.24 -0.31 -26.65
C GLU A 572 -29.20 0.67 -27.83
N MET A 573 -29.76 0.26 -28.96
CA MET A 573 -29.88 1.14 -30.13
C MET A 573 -30.75 2.37 -29.85
N TRP A 574 -31.85 2.20 -29.12
CA TRP A 574 -32.81 3.28 -28.90
C TRP A 574 -32.38 4.28 -27.81
N LEU A 575 -31.77 3.79 -26.73
CA LEU A 575 -31.43 4.60 -25.55
C LEU A 575 -29.96 5.02 -25.50
N MET A 576 -29.05 4.24 -26.08
CA MET A 576 -27.60 4.37 -25.91
C MET A 576 -26.83 4.47 -27.24
N GLY A 577 -27.53 4.66 -28.36
CA GLY A 577 -26.90 4.85 -29.67
C GLY A 577 -26.14 3.62 -30.21
N GLY A 578 -26.37 2.44 -29.65
CA GLY A 578 -25.72 1.19 -30.08
C GLY A 578 -24.40 0.84 -29.40
N ASP A 579 -23.95 1.63 -28.41
CA ASP A 579 -22.79 1.32 -27.57
C ASP A 579 -23.08 1.66 -26.10
N ALA A 580 -23.58 0.68 -25.36
CA ALA A 580 -23.89 0.84 -23.93
C ALA A 580 -22.65 1.21 -23.11
N ARG A 581 -21.46 0.68 -23.46
CA ARG A 581 -20.21 0.94 -22.74
C ARG A 581 -19.77 2.39 -22.98
N GLY A 582 -19.71 2.79 -24.24
CA GLY A 582 -19.37 4.14 -24.65
C GLY A 582 -20.31 5.18 -24.05
N TYR A 583 -21.62 4.88 -23.98
CA TYR A 583 -22.58 5.76 -23.32
C TYR A 583 -22.27 5.94 -21.82
N ILE A 584 -22.02 4.85 -21.09
CA ILE A 584 -21.72 4.93 -19.65
C ILE A 584 -20.40 5.68 -19.40
N THR A 585 -19.38 5.44 -20.21
CA THR A 585 -18.07 6.07 -20.02
C THR A 585 -18.05 7.53 -20.49
N ASN A 586 -18.61 7.85 -21.66
CA ASN A 586 -18.49 9.18 -22.25
C ASN A 586 -19.60 10.14 -21.82
N GLU A 587 -20.85 9.66 -21.67
CA GLU A 587 -21.99 10.52 -21.32
C GLU A 587 -22.24 10.57 -19.81
N LEU A 588 -22.11 9.43 -19.11
CA LEU A 588 -22.27 9.38 -17.64
C LEU A 588 -20.96 9.63 -16.87
N GLY A 589 -19.81 9.60 -17.55
CA GLY A 589 -18.49 9.80 -16.91
C GLY A 589 -18.06 8.66 -16.00
N ILE A 590 -18.67 7.47 -16.11
CA ILE A 590 -18.37 6.31 -15.26
C ILE A 590 -17.54 5.31 -16.05
N SER A 591 -16.33 4.98 -15.61
CA SER A 591 -15.55 3.93 -16.26
C SER A 591 -16.24 2.57 -16.14
N PHE A 592 -16.21 1.80 -17.21
CA PHE A 592 -16.82 0.48 -17.28
C PHE A 592 -15.73 -0.58 -17.46
N ASP A 593 -15.65 -1.49 -16.48
CA ASP A 593 -14.81 -2.68 -16.53
C ASP A 593 -15.68 -3.90 -16.83
N GLN A 594 -15.20 -4.79 -17.71
CA GLN A 594 -15.90 -6.06 -17.99
C GLN A 594 -16.05 -6.91 -16.72
N ARG A 595 -15.00 -6.93 -15.89
CA ARG A 595 -14.97 -7.59 -14.58
C ARG A 595 -15.21 -6.55 -13.50
N ASN A 596 -16.44 -6.50 -12.99
CA ASN A 596 -16.91 -5.42 -12.13
C ASN A 596 -17.71 -5.90 -10.93
N SER A 597 -18.13 -4.94 -10.12
CA SER A 597 -18.87 -5.16 -8.87
C SER A 597 -20.24 -5.79 -9.07
N LEU A 598 -20.93 -5.55 -10.19
CA LEU A 598 -22.19 -6.19 -10.53
C LEU A 598 -22.03 -7.70 -10.74
N VAL A 599 -21.02 -8.11 -11.53
CA VAL A 599 -20.70 -9.53 -11.77
C VAL A 599 -20.43 -10.25 -10.45
N VAL A 600 -19.65 -9.61 -9.58
CA VAL A 600 -19.26 -10.15 -8.28
C VAL A 600 -20.46 -10.24 -7.35
N GLY A 601 -21.30 -9.20 -7.29
CA GLY A 601 -22.53 -9.22 -6.49
C GLY A 601 -23.45 -10.38 -6.84
N ILE A 602 -23.61 -10.69 -8.13
CA ILE A 602 -24.42 -11.83 -8.59
C ILE A 602 -23.75 -13.17 -8.22
N ALA A 603 -22.47 -13.35 -8.57
CA ALA A 603 -21.77 -14.62 -8.37
C ALA A 603 -21.54 -14.95 -6.88
N MET A 604 -21.07 -13.98 -6.11
CA MET A 604 -20.89 -14.09 -4.67
C MET A 604 -22.24 -14.20 -3.95
N GLY A 605 -23.25 -13.42 -4.38
CA GLY A 605 -24.60 -13.52 -3.86
C GLY A 605 -25.16 -14.94 -4.03
N PHE A 606 -25.01 -15.53 -5.22
CA PHE A 606 -25.37 -16.93 -5.48
C PHE A 606 -24.68 -17.92 -4.52
N ALA A 607 -23.39 -17.72 -4.25
CA ALA A 607 -22.62 -18.58 -3.34
C ALA A 607 -23.00 -18.45 -1.85
N VAL A 608 -23.65 -17.34 -1.46
CA VAL A 608 -24.05 -17.05 -0.07
C VAL A 608 -25.52 -17.38 0.19
N ILE A 609 -26.37 -17.44 -0.85
CA ILE A 609 -27.80 -17.80 -0.74
C ILE A 609 -28.03 -19.07 0.09
N PRO A 610 -27.34 -20.21 -0.16
CA PRO A 610 -27.60 -21.45 0.57
C PRO A 610 -27.45 -21.31 2.08
N THR A 611 -26.37 -20.65 2.52
CA THR A 611 -26.07 -20.43 3.94
C THR A 611 -27.17 -19.61 4.62
N ILE A 612 -27.63 -18.51 3.98
CA ILE A 612 -28.72 -17.68 4.53
C ILE A 612 -30.04 -18.45 4.49
N PHE A 613 -30.35 -19.11 3.36
CA PHE A 613 -31.60 -19.81 3.14
C PHE A 613 -31.81 -20.93 4.15
N SER A 614 -30.84 -21.84 4.29
CA SER A 614 -31.00 -23.04 5.13
C SER A 614 -31.19 -22.69 6.60
N ILE A 615 -30.41 -21.73 7.11
CA ILE A 615 -30.52 -21.28 8.51
C ILE A 615 -31.82 -20.52 8.75
N ALA A 616 -32.23 -19.64 7.81
CA ALA A 616 -33.49 -18.91 7.93
C ALA A 616 -34.71 -19.84 7.83
N GLU A 617 -34.67 -20.85 6.95
CA GLU A 617 -35.73 -21.84 6.77
C GLU A 617 -35.91 -22.68 8.04
N ASP A 618 -34.81 -23.17 8.61
CA ASP A 618 -34.84 -23.90 9.88
C ASP A 618 -35.37 -23.01 11.02
N ALA A 619 -34.97 -21.73 11.07
CA ALA A 619 -35.47 -20.79 12.06
C ALA A 619 -36.99 -20.60 11.98
N VAL A 620 -37.54 -20.40 10.78
CA VAL A 620 -38.98 -20.27 10.55
C VAL A 620 -39.71 -21.58 10.86
N PHE A 621 -39.16 -22.72 10.46
CA PHE A 621 -39.77 -24.04 10.68
C PHE A 621 -39.73 -24.48 12.15
N SER A 622 -38.77 -23.99 12.93
CA SER A 622 -38.64 -24.28 14.37
C SER A 622 -39.68 -23.58 15.24
N VAL A 623 -40.42 -22.61 14.69
CA VAL A 623 -41.48 -21.90 15.42
C VAL A 623 -42.56 -22.89 15.86
N PRO A 624 -42.91 -22.95 17.15
CA PRO A 624 -43.89 -23.91 17.64
C PRO A 624 -45.24 -23.79 16.93
N ARG A 625 -45.74 -24.91 16.38
CA ARG A 625 -47.00 -24.94 15.61
C ARG A 625 -48.22 -24.43 16.39
N HIS A 626 -48.21 -24.53 17.72
CA HIS A 626 -49.32 -24.04 18.54
C HIS A 626 -49.47 -22.51 18.47
N LEU A 627 -48.39 -21.76 18.26
CA LEU A 627 -48.45 -20.30 18.06
C LEU A 627 -49.13 -19.95 16.73
N SER A 628 -48.74 -20.66 15.65
CA SER A 628 -49.36 -20.47 14.33
C SER A 628 -50.83 -20.90 14.34
N ASN A 629 -51.14 -22.07 14.88
CA ASN A 629 -52.52 -22.58 14.94
C ASN A 629 -53.42 -21.71 15.84
N GLY A 630 -52.88 -21.19 16.95
CA GLY A 630 -53.59 -20.27 17.82
C GLY A 630 -53.94 -18.95 17.11
N SER A 631 -53.00 -18.39 16.35
CA SER A 631 -53.26 -17.20 15.54
C SER A 631 -54.33 -17.42 14.47
N LEU A 632 -54.27 -18.54 13.74
CA LEU A 632 -55.26 -18.90 12.73
C LEU A 632 -56.65 -19.16 13.35
N ALA A 633 -56.71 -19.77 14.53
CA ALA A 633 -57.96 -20.00 15.26
C ALA A 633 -58.65 -18.71 15.71
N LEU A 634 -57.89 -17.63 15.90
CA LEU A 634 -58.41 -16.28 16.18
C LEU A 634 -58.89 -15.54 14.92
N GLY A 635 -58.92 -16.21 13.75
CA GLY A 635 -59.39 -15.65 12.48
C GLY A 635 -58.33 -14.85 11.72
N ALA A 636 -57.05 -14.93 12.11
CA ALA A 636 -55.97 -14.31 11.34
C ALA A 636 -55.76 -15.02 10.00
N THR A 637 -55.37 -14.27 8.97
CA THR A 637 -54.98 -14.86 7.68
C THR A 637 -53.57 -15.49 7.77
N PRO A 638 -53.22 -16.46 6.91
CA PRO A 638 -51.86 -17.02 6.88
C PRO A 638 -50.76 -15.96 6.74
N TRP A 639 -51.01 -14.89 5.96
CA TRP A 639 -50.11 -13.75 5.86
C TRP A 639 -49.97 -12.97 7.18
N GLN A 640 -51.09 -12.72 7.88
CA GLN A 640 -51.07 -12.06 9.18
C GLN A 640 -50.36 -12.91 10.24
N THR A 641 -50.61 -14.22 10.28
CA THR A 641 -49.92 -15.15 11.18
C THR A 641 -48.42 -15.21 10.89
N LEU A 642 -48.02 -15.25 9.62
CA LEU A 642 -46.61 -15.21 9.23
C LEU A 642 -45.93 -13.94 9.75
N THR A 643 -46.46 -12.77 9.36
CA THR A 643 -45.83 -11.46 9.63
C THR A 643 -45.82 -11.08 11.10
N ARG A 644 -46.88 -11.40 11.86
CA ARG A 644 -47.05 -10.93 13.25
C ARG A 644 -46.64 -11.94 14.31
N VAL A 645 -46.57 -13.22 13.97
CA VAL A 645 -46.24 -14.29 14.92
C VAL A 645 -44.97 -15.00 14.48
N VAL A 646 -44.99 -15.65 13.31
CA VAL A 646 -43.89 -16.54 12.90
C VAL A 646 -42.59 -15.78 12.66
N LEU A 647 -42.59 -14.72 11.84
CA LEU A 647 -41.37 -13.95 11.55
C LEU A 647 -40.84 -13.23 12.79
N LEU A 648 -41.74 -12.81 13.70
CA LEU A 648 -41.34 -12.17 14.95
C LEU A 648 -40.63 -13.18 15.87
N THR A 649 -41.17 -14.38 16.02
CA THR A 649 -40.55 -15.46 16.81
C THR A 649 -39.27 -15.99 16.15
N ALA A 650 -39.21 -16.06 14.82
CA ALA A 650 -38.04 -16.53 14.06
C ALA A 650 -36.95 -15.46 13.88
N SER A 651 -37.21 -14.18 14.21
CA SER A 651 -36.30 -13.07 13.92
C SER A 651 -34.87 -13.24 14.45
N PRO A 652 -34.61 -13.83 15.64
CA PRO A 652 -33.24 -14.05 16.09
C PRO A 652 -32.47 -15.01 15.16
N GLY A 653 -33.12 -16.07 14.67
CA GLY A 653 -32.51 -17.03 13.76
C GLY A 653 -32.30 -16.47 12.35
N ILE A 654 -33.27 -15.69 11.84
CA ILE A 654 -33.16 -14.99 10.56
C ILE A 654 -31.99 -13.99 10.58
N PHE A 655 -31.85 -13.22 11.67
CA PHE A 655 -30.74 -12.29 11.80
C PHE A 655 -29.39 -13.02 11.82
N SER A 656 -29.28 -14.11 12.58
CA SER A 656 -28.07 -14.95 12.57
C SER A 656 -27.75 -15.51 11.18
N ALA A 657 -28.75 -15.91 10.40
CA ALA A 657 -28.58 -16.40 9.04
C ALA A 657 -27.95 -15.33 8.13
N VAL A 658 -28.50 -14.10 8.15
CA VAL A 658 -27.99 -12.97 7.37
C VAL A 658 -26.56 -12.61 7.77
N MET A 659 -26.26 -12.56 9.07
CA MET A 659 -24.92 -12.23 9.56
C MET A 659 -23.88 -13.31 9.22
N MET A 660 -24.24 -14.59 9.30
CA MET A 660 -23.35 -15.67 8.84
C MET A 660 -23.09 -15.58 7.34
N GLY A 661 -24.10 -15.22 6.54
CA GLY A 661 -23.93 -14.92 5.12
C GLY A 661 -22.98 -13.75 4.87
N LEU A 662 -23.12 -12.65 5.62
CA LEU A 662 -22.23 -11.49 5.53
C LEU A 662 -20.77 -11.87 5.85
N GLY A 663 -20.54 -12.61 6.94
CA GLY A 663 -19.20 -13.07 7.31
C GLY A 663 -18.54 -13.92 6.22
N ARG A 664 -19.32 -14.80 5.58
CA ARG A 664 -18.88 -15.59 4.41
C ARG A 664 -18.57 -14.72 3.20
N ALA A 665 -19.39 -13.70 2.91
CA ALA A 665 -19.16 -12.77 1.81
C ALA A 665 -17.89 -11.92 2.01
N VAL A 666 -17.66 -11.41 3.22
CA VAL A 666 -16.45 -10.64 3.55
C VAL A 666 -15.18 -11.48 3.38
N GLY A 667 -15.23 -12.77 3.72
CA GLY A 667 -14.10 -13.69 3.62
C GLY A 667 -13.93 -14.38 2.27
N GLU A 668 -14.76 -14.10 1.27
CA GLU A 668 -14.65 -14.77 -0.03
C GLU A 668 -13.42 -14.27 -0.80
N THR A 669 -12.65 -15.22 -1.31
CA THR A 669 -11.38 -14.94 -2.00
C THR A 669 -11.49 -15.21 -3.49
N MET A 670 -12.04 -16.36 -3.87
CA MET A 670 -11.85 -16.91 -5.20
C MET A 670 -12.81 -16.31 -6.23
N ILE A 671 -14.06 -16.06 -5.84
CA ILE A 671 -15.00 -15.35 -6.71
C ILE A 671 -14.49 -13.95 -7.02
N VAL A 672 -14.05 -13.24 -5.98
CA VAL A 672 -13.57 -11.87 -6.10
C VAL A 672 -12.31 -11.80 -6.97
N LEU A 673 -11.31 -12.64 -6.68
CA LEU A 673 -10.05 -12.68 -7.42
C LEU A 673 -10.27 -12.85 -8.93
N MET A 674 -11.24 -13.68 -9.32
CA MET A 674 -11.50 -14.01 -10.72
C MET A 674 -12.43 -13.01 -11.42
N ALA A 675 -13.29 -12.30 -10.69
CA ALA A 675 -14.40 -11.52 -11.28
C ALA A 675 -14.34 -10.00 -11.08
N THR A 676 -13.40 -9.45 -10.30
CA THR A 676 -13.36 -8.00 -9.95
C THR A 676 -12.37 -7.14 -10.74
N GLY A 677 -11.57 -7.71 -11.64
CA GLY A 677 -10.51 -6.96 -12.34
C GLY A 677 -9.30 -6.60 -11.46
N ASN A 678 -9.41 -6.67 -10.13
CA ASN A 678 -8.35 -6.47 -9.13
C ASN A 678 -7.73 -5.06 -9.07
N THR A 679 -8.49 -4.03 -9.42
CA THR A 679 -8.04 -2.63 -9.33
C THR A 679 -8.48 -2.00 -7.99
N PRO A 680 -7.57 -1.42 -7.18
CA PRO A 680 -7.89 -0.87 -5.86
C PRO A 680 -8.55 0.53 -5.94
N LEU A 681 -9.69 0.64 -6.63
CA LEU A 681 -10.46 1.89 -6.76
C LEU A 681 -11.47 2.05 -5.62
N MET A 682 -11.66 3.29 -5.15
CA MET A 682 -12.56 3.65 -4.06
C MET A 682 -13.85 4.33 -4.53
N ASP A 683 -14.54 3.72 -5.48
CA ASP A 683 -15.78 4.25 -6.04
C ASP A 683 -16.94 3.24 -5.83
N TRP A 684 -18.15 3.74 -5.59
CA TRP A 684 -19.37 2.92 -5.39
C TRP A 684 -20.08 2.54 -6.69
N SER A 685 -19.46 2.73 -7.85
CA SER A 685 -19.99 2.30 -9.13
C SER A 685 -20.06 0.78 -9.19
N ILE A 686 -21.21 0.27 -9.63
CA ILE A 686 -21.43 -1.14 -9.90
C ILE A 686 -20.68 -1.63 -11.16
N PHE A 687 -20.25 -0.71 -12.01
CA PHE A 687 -19.60 -0.98 -13.31
C PHE A 687 -18.08 -1.03 -13.25
N GLN A 688 -17.49 -0.70 -12.11
CA GLN A 688 -16.05 -0.73 -11.91
C GLN A 688 -15.63 -1.95 -11.08
N GLY A 689 -14.36 -2.33 -11.26
CA GLY A 689 -13.67 -3.32 -10.47
C GLY A 689 -13.46 -2.91 -9.01
N MET A 690 -12.79 -3.80 -8.27
CA MET A 690 -12.30 -3.56 -6.92
C MET A 690 -11.17 -4.54 -6.59
N ARG A 691 -10.38 -4.22 -5.57
CA ARG A 691 -9.41 -5.14 -4.95
C ARG A 691 -9.87 -5.39 -3.51
N THR A 692 -9.98 -6.65 -3.07
CA THR A 692 -10.32 -6.97 -1.67
C THR A 692 -9.09 -7.37 -0.89
N LEU A 693 -9.15 -7.33 0.44
CA LEU A 693 -8.10 -7.84 1.34
C LEU A 693 -7.75 -9.29 1.00
N SER A 694 -8.76 -10.14 0.83
CA SER A 694 -8.60 -11.56 0.50
C SER A 694 -7.91 -11.80 -0.85
N ALA A 695 -8.35 -11.10 -1.90
CA ALA A 695 -7.75 -11.21 -3.23
C ALA A 695 -6.34 -10.63 -3.27
N ASN A 696 -6.09 -9.55 -2.52
CA ASN A 696 -4.78 -8.92 -2.40
C ASN A 696 -3.74 -9.88 -1.81
N ILE A 697 -4.09 -10.51 -0.69
CA ILE A 697 -3.25 -11.53 -0.05
C ILE A 697 -2.99 -12.69 -1.01
N ALA A 698 -4.01 -13.19 -1.72
CA ALA A 698 -3.87 -14.34 -2.61
C ALA A 698 -2.94 -14.09 -3.81
N VAL A 699 -2.92 -12.85 -4.33
CA VAL A 699 -2.11 -12.50 -5.51
C VAL A 699 -0.69 -12.14 -5.14
N GLU A 700 -0.49 -11.32 -4.10
CA GLU A 700 0.82 -10.72 -3.83
C GLU A 700 1.67 -11.52 -2.85
N MET A 701 1.06 -12.38 -2.01
CA MET A 701 1.82 -13.17 -1.04
C MET A 701 2.84 -14.11 -1.69
N PRO A 702 2.54 -14.81 -2.81
CA PRO A 702 3.53 -15.63 -3.51
C PRO A 702 4.70 -14.85 -4.12
N GLU A 703 4.52 -13.55 -4.39
CA GLU A 703 5.52 -12.68 -5.03
C GLU A 703 6.36 -11.88 -4.02
N SER A 704 5.88 -11.75 -2.79
CA SER A 704 6.56 -10.97 -1.74
C SER A 704 7.76 -11.69 -1.12
N GLU A 705 8.89 -10.99 -0.96
CA GLU A 705 10.07 -11.51 -0.26
C GLU A 705 9.78 -11.69 1.23
N VAL A 706 10.15 -12.85 1.78
CA VAL A 706 9.92 -13.19 3.19
C VAL A 706 10.64 -12.20 4.11
N GLY A 707 9.86 -11.53 4.96
CA GLY A 707 10.39 -10.59 5.96
C GLY A 707 10.48 -9.14 5.50
N SER A 708 10.25 -8.86 4.20
CA SER A 708 10.10 -7.50 3.68
C SER A 708 8.90 -6.77 4.30
N SER A 709 8.87 -5.44 4.18
CA SER A 709 7.72 -4.65 4.64
C SER A 709 6.44 -5.02 3.90
N HIS A 710 6.50 -5.21 2.58
CA HIS A 710 5.36 -5.66 1.78
C HIS A 710 4.78 -6.98 2.29
N TYR A 711 5.64 -7.99 2.52
CA TYR A 711 5.25 -9.27 3.10
C TYR A 711 4.51 -9.07 4.45
N ARG A 712 5.06 -8.25 5.35
CA ARG A 712 4.43 -8.02 6.66
C ARG A 712 3.12 -7.24 6.56
N VAL A 713 2.99 -6.30 5.62
CA VAL A 713 1.74 -5.57 5.38
C VAL A 713 0.66 -6.49 4.81
N LEU A 714 1.00 -7.49 3.99
CA LEU A 714 0.05 -8.53 3.57
C LEU A 714 -0.45 -9.37 4.76
N PHE A 715 0.43 -9.71 5.70
CA PHE A 715 0.03 -10.36 6.95
C PHE A 715 -0.81 -9.45 7.84
N LEU A 716 -0.53 -8.14 7.86
CA LEU A 716 -1.36 -7.15 8.53
C LEU A 716 -2.75 -7.06 7.88
N SER A 717 -2.84 -7.14 6.56
CA SER A 717 -4.11 -7.22 5.82
C SER A 717 -4.90 -8.47 6.23
N ALA A 718 -4.24 -9.62 6.37
CA ALA A 718 -4.85 -10.85 6.86
C ALA A 718 -5.34 -10.71 8.31
N PHE A 719 -4.58 -10.03 9.15
CA PHE A 719 -4.94 -9.71 10.53
C PHE A 719 -6.15 -8.78 10.62
N VAL A 720 -6.22 -7.74 9.78
CA VAL A 720 -7.38 -6.85 9.65
C VAL A 720 -8.61 -7.65 9.23
N LEU A 721 -8.50 -8.50 8.19
CA LEU A 721 -9.60 -9.35 7.75
C LEU A 721 -10.09 -10.30 8.86
N PHE A 722 -9.16 -10.88 9.63
CA PHE A 722 -9.47 -11.72 10.77
C PHE A 722 -10.24 -10.93 11.86
N ILE A 723 -9.77 -9.73 12.23
CA ILE A 723 -10.43 -8.86 13.20
C ILE A 723 -11.84 -8.50 12.73
N VAL A 724 -12.00 -8.07 11.48
CA VAL A 724 -13.29 -7.70 10.91
C VAL A 724 -14.27 -8.88 10.96
N THR A 725 -13.81 -10.07 10.55
CA THR A 725 -14.62 -11.30 10.59
C THR A 725 -14.99 -11.68 12.03
N PHE A 726 -14.04 -11.59 12.96
CA PHE A 726 -14.26 -11.86 14.38
C PHE A 726 -15.29 -10.89 14.99
N VAL A 727 -15.19 -9.59 14.68
CA VAL A 727 -16.13 -8.57 15.12
C VAL A 727 -17.53 -8.84 14.58
N PHE A 728 -17.70 -9.12 13.28
CA PHE A 728 -19.01 -9.43 12.71
C PHE A 728 -19.64 -10.68 13.32
N ASN A 729 -18.84 -11.75 13.52
CA ASN A 729 -19.32 -12.98 14.16
C ASN A 729 -19.71 -12.74 15.62
N THR A 730 -18.94 -11.93 16.35
CA THR A 730 -19.24 -11.56 17.74
C THR A 730 -20.51 -10.73 17.84
N ILE A 731 -20.69 -9.74 16.96
CA ILE A 731 -21.91 -8.93 16.87
C ILE A 731 -23.13 -9.82 16.55
N SER A 732 -22.99 -10.76 15.62
CA SER A 732 -24.04 -11.71 15.24
C SER A 732 -24.56 -12.50 16.46
N GLU A 733 -23.64 -13.07 17.24
CA GLU A 733 -24.00 -13.87 18.40
C GLU A 733 -24.55 -13.00 19.54
N PHE A 734 -23.99 -11.80 19.76
CA PHE A 734 -24.51 -10.85 20.75
C PHE A 734 -25.95 -10.41 20.45
N VAL A 735 -26.25 -10.05 19.19
CA VAL A 735 -27.61 -9.67 18.78
C VAL A 735 -28.57 -10.85 18.89
N ARG A 736 -28.13 -12.06 18.48
CA ARG A 736 -28.93 -13.28 18.61
C ARG A 736 -29.37 -13.53 20.05
N GLN A 737 -28.45 -13.44 21.00
CA GLN A 737 -28.75 -13.64 22.43
C GLN A 737 -29.74 -12.58 22.93
N ARG A 738 -29.48 -11.30 22.63
CA ARG A 738 -30.35 -10.19 23.04
C ARG A 738 -31.78 -10.32 22.48
N LEU A 739 -31.93 -10.73 21.22
CA LEU A 739 -33.24 -10.93 20.61
C LEU A 739 -33.95 -12.17 21.20
N ARG A 740 -33.20 -13.25 21.47
CA ARG A 740 -33.76 -14.44 22.13
C ARG A 740 -34.31 -14.11 23.51
N ASP A 741 -33.57 -13.38 24.34
CA ASP A 741 -34.02 -13.00 25.69
C ASP A 741 -35.23 -12.06 25.67
N LYS A 742 -35.29 -11.16 24.68
CA LYS A 742 -36.43 -10.25 24.50
C LYS A 742 -37.73 -11.01 24.16
N TYR A 743 -37.64 -12.06 23.34
CA TYR A 743 -38.80 -12.79 22.83
C TYR A 743 -39.07 -14.12 23.55
N SER A 744 -38.17 -14.63 24.39
CA SER A 744 -38.43 -15.81 25.23
C SER A 744 -39.45 -15.54 26.35
N ASN A 745 -39.74 -14.25 26.62
CA ASN A 745 -40.67 -13.80 27.65
C ASN A 745 -42.06 -13.42 27.07
N MET A 746 -42.29 -13.63 25.77
CA MET A 746 -43.61 -13.55 25.10
C MET A 746 -44.09 -14.96 24.79
#